data_AF-A0A1Y5GMS7-F1
#
_entry.id   AF-A0A1Y5GMS7-F1
#
_cell.length_a   1.000
_cell.length_b   1.000
_cell.length_c   1.000
_cell.angle_alpha   90.00
_cell.angle_beta   90.00
_cell.angle_gamma   90.00
#
_symmetry.space_group_name_H-M   'P 1'
#
loop_
_entity.id
_entity.type
_entity.pdbx_description
1 polymer ?
#
loop_
_entity_poly.entity_id
_entity_poly.type
_entity_poly.pdbx_seq_one_letter_code
_entity_poly.pdbx_strand_id
1 'polypeptide(L)'
;MLSQRSTTIRLFFLLIISSTLLTACVSEEAPPTDNPHTFSIEAHADNTLMVEASVTTENSAQVTIQFTSMDTATHQTATSAIGKAHAFTVVGLRAETQYEFVAIITDENNDTIESEPQILTTGSLPADTPTIELLTKTDNSMGGITFFAEAASTGRFYGVDEDGIPVWYLHGDDISMSASPVIRAMEDGRLMLLLNREVRIINILGETLSSYTLPAYHHDAILLDSGNILALTYETGTFDNQTLTGDRIVELDPEGNTVWEWSSFEHLDTGRFPGTLASRENNGALDWTHSNALHHLSHDDTILLSSRSQSWVVNIDHGTGDIVWIMGNSEGAADNLQDKFFTLTNGSWMASQHAPMQTSLGDILIYDNRNEAELAGSRNNSRGVRFSLDTNNMTAEQNWEYVSPKYTQSLGDIDELENGNILLNSGGPGSSNDAHIIEVTADAIPEVTWELRVSDISVYRAERIRWENVLKTTARTPLDDSDDDADTTPPISDLIDIANCQEAINFVDTNNPDNYIDYDLNGNTNADLFGEALAPVLSVNCDIDTLFVNTNGATNFDWINLNGSTTPTAVDYRWTLPRNPTLTGEQISIPILGPIAITATGIQIFGPNENAADNYANPVTDGLLNYCGGHTRDYHFHERAKCFFEWPTMGGADSLLPNNTAGIVIGYALDGFPIMAPWECSNASCTETIKIESSYAYIGTGDYANENAWDYHSYQANLSPLDQCNGMTRPDGSYAYYATDGWPYYLACYKGPTHLVSDNNRLFR
;
A
#
# COMPACT_ATOMS: atom_id res chain seq x y z
N MET A 1 -37.61 2.77 81.18
CA MET A 1 -38.76 3.67 81.40
C MET A 1 -39.76 3.42 80.26
N LEU A 2 -41.04 3.28 80.62
CA LEU A 2 -42.22 3.01 79.77
C LEU A 2 -42.43 4.12 78.71
N SER A 3 -43.14 3.96 77.58
CA SER A 3 -44.52 3.49 77.35
C SER A 3 -44.75 3.36 75.82
N GLN A 4 -45.16 2.24 75.22
CA GLN A 4 -46.52 1.68 75.03
C GLN A 4 -47.56 2.51 74.23
N ARG A 5 -48.01 1.96 73.07
CA ARG A 5 -49.39 1.67 72.58
C ARG A 5 -49.41 1.66 71.03
N SER A 6 -49.44 0.51 70.33
CA SER A 6 -50.57 -0.38 69.99
C SER A 6 -51.76 0.30 69.32
N THR A 7 -52.05 0.03 68.04
CA THR A 7 -53.22 -0.77 67.61
C THR A 7 -53.15 -1.24 66.14
N THR A 8 -53.86 -2.34 65.91
CA THR A 8 -53.90 -3.38 64.87
C THR A 8 -54.84 -3.16 63.66
N ILE A 9 -54.50 -3.86 62.55
CA ILE A 9 -55.36 -4.72 61.68
C ILE A 9 -56.22 -4.14 60.53
N ARG A 10 -55.81 -4.58 59.32
CA ARG A 10 -56.50 -5.28 58.19
C ARG A 10 -57.86 -4.84 57.61
N LEU A 11 -57.83 -4.91 56.26
CA LEU A 11 -58.73 -5.56 55.28
C LEU A 11 -60.09 -4.92 54.88
N PHE A 12 -60.09 -4.53 53.59
CA PHE A 12 -60.98 -4.94 52.48
C PHE A 12 -62.44 -4.43 52.38
N PHE A 13 -62.64 -3.77 51.22
CA PHE A 13 -63.81 -3.75 50.31
C PHE A 13 -65.14 -3.14 50.76
N LEU A 14 -65.58 -2.09 50.05
CA LEU A 14 -66.80 -2.15 49.22
C LEU A 14 -66.94 -0.96 48.26
N LEU A 15 -67.51 -1.26 47.09
CA LEU A 15 -68.05 -0.39 46.02
C LEU A 15 -68.84 0.85 46.51
N ILE A 16 -68.90 1.91 45.69
CA ILE A 16 -70.11 2.46 45.04
C ILE A 16 -69.77 3.78 44.28
N ILE A 17 -69.99 3.72 42.94
CA ILE A 17 -70.62 4.70 42.02
C ILE A 17 -70.55 6.19 42.38
N SER A 18 -69.99 7.03 41.48
CA SER A 18 -70.69 8.23 40.96
C SER A 18 -69.96 8.91 39.80
N SER A 19 -70.70 9.04 38.69
CA SER A 19 -70.62 9.99 37.57
C SER A 19 -69.52 11.07 37.55
N THR A 20 -68.87 11.23 36.39
CA THR A 20 -68.31 12.51 35.94
C THR A 20 -68.34 12.62 34.42
N LEU A 21 -68.40 13.87 33.96
CA LEU A 21 -68.85 14.37 32.68
C LEU A 21 -67.94 14.00 31.49
N LEU A 22 -68.55 13.89 30.32
CA LEU A 22 -67.88 13.98 29.03
C LEU A 22 -67.21 15.35 28.88
N THR A 23 -65.89 15.35 28.75
CA THR A 23 -65.14 16.33 27.97
C THR A 23 -64.32 15.54 26.96
N ALA A 24 -64.67 15.68 25.68
CA ALA A 24 -63.90 15.14 24.59
C ALA A 24 -62.55 15.86 24.52
N CYS A 25 -61.49 15.21 25.00
CA CYS A 25 -60.16 15.47 24.49
C CYS A 25 -60.03 14.65 23.21
N VAL A 26 -60.01 15.34 22.08
CA VAL A 26 -59.45 14.81 20.84
C VAL A 26 -57.98 14.56 21.17
N SER A 27 -57.59 13.29 21.28
CA SER A 27 -56.20 12.92 21.10
C SER A 27 -55.89 13.24 19.64
N GLU A 28 -55.08 14.26 19.39
CA GLU A 28 -54.25 14.27 18.19
C GLU A 28 -53.44 12.97 18.26
N GLU A 29 -53.89 11.94 17.55
CA GLU A 29 -52.97 10.94 17.04
C GLU A 29 -51.92 11.74 16.27
N ALA A 30 -50.68 11.70 16.76
CA ALA A 30 -49.54 12.11 15.95
C ALA A 30 -49.70 11.41 14.59
N PRO A 31 -49.48 12.12 13.47
CA PRO A 31 -49.52 11.48 12.16
C PRO A 31 -48.58 10.26 12.21
N PRO A 32 -48.91 9.15 11.55
CA PRO A 32 -47.96 8.05 11.43
C PRO A 32 -46.68 8.68 10.90
N THR A 33 -45.58 8.55 11.66
CA THR A 33 -44.26 8.79 11.13
C THR A 33 -44.12 7.75 10.02
N ASP A 34 -44.42 8.14 8.78
CA ASP A 34 -43.94 7.42 7.61
C ASP A 34 -42.43 7.40 7.79
N ASN A 35 -41.90 6.30 8.31
CA ASN A 35 -40.46 6.12 8.34
C ASN A 35 -40.08 5.95 6.87
N PRO A 36 -39.38 6.91 6.25
CA PRO A 36 -39.08 6.88 4.82
C PRO A 36 -38.03 5.80 4.48
N HIS A 37 -37.71 4.95 5.46
CA HIS A 37 -36.72 3.90 5.38
C HIS A 37 -37.03 2.74 6.34
N THR A 38 -36.49 1.57 6.04
CA THR A 38 -36.43 0.40 6.94
C THR A 38 -34.98 0.01 7.15
N PHE A 39 -34.59 -0.31 8.38
CA PHE A 39 -33.25 -0.78 8.73
C PHE A 39 -33.34 -2.04 9.59
N SER A 40 -32.60 -3.08 9.21
CA SER A 40 -32.49 -4.34 9.96
C SER A 40 -31.04 -4.81 10.03
N ILE A 41 -30.71 -5.46 11.16
CA ILE A 41 -29.42 -6.10 11.41
C ILE A 41 -29.65 -7.58 11.74
N GLU A 42 -28.88 -8.45 11.12
CA GLU A 42 -28.88 -9.90 11.37
C GLU A 42 -27.45 -10.40 11.60
N ALA A 43 -27.29 -11.46 12.40
CA ALA A 43 -25.98 -12.07 12.61
C ALA A 43 -25.48 -12.71 11.30
N HIS A 44 -24.20 -12.55 10.99
CA HIS A 44 -23.61 -13.26 9.84
C HIS A 44 -23.59 -14.77 10.11
N ALA A 45 -23.95 -15.57 9.11
CA ALA A 45 -24.21 -17.01 9.28
C ALA A 45 -22.95 -17.79 9.73
N ASP A 46 -21.79 -17.42 9.19
CA ASP A 46 -20.54 -18.18 9.37
C ASP A 46 -19.50 -17.47 10.25
N ASN A 47 -19.75 -16.21 10.62
CA ASN A 47 -18.76 -15.38 11.32
C ASN A 47 -19.39 -14.54 12.42
N THR A 48 -19.06 -14.85 13.67
CA THR A 48 -19.65 -14.16 14.81
C THR A 48 -19.16 -12.71 14.99
N LEU A 49 -18.08 -12.32 14.29
CA LEU A 49 -17.50 -10.98 14.33
C LEU A 49 -18.00 -10.10 13.17
N MET A 50 -19.02 -10.56 12.47
CA MET A 50 -19.66 -9.88 11.36
C MET A 50 -21.19 -9.86 11.53
N VAL A 51 -21.83 -8.83 10.97
CA VAL A 51 -23.29 -8.76 10.85
C VAL A 51 -23.70 -8.32 9.45
N GLU A 52 -24.87 -8.76 9.02
CA GLU A 52 -25.50 -8.30 7.79
C GLU A 52 -26.48 -7.17 8.10
N ALA A 53 -26.32 -6.05 7.42
CA ALA A 53 -27.14 -4.86 7.56
C ALA A 53 -27.92 -4.61 6.27
N SER A 54 -29.22 -4.37 6.38
CA SER A 54 -30.07 -4.07 5.22
C SER A 54 -30.85 -2.79 5.46
N VAL A 55 -30.73 -1.85 4.52
CA VAL A 55 -31.46 -0.58 4.53
C VAL A 55 -32.25 -0.44 3.24
N THR A 56 -33.52 -0.07 3.33
CA THR A 56 -34.34 0.30 2.17
C THR A 56 -34.88 1.70 2.40
N THR A 57 -34.83 2.55 1.39
CA THR A 57 -35.29 3.94 1.43
C THR A 57 -36.38 4.18 0.37
N GLU A 58 -37.29 5.12 0.62
CA GLU A 58 -38.32 5.48 -0.35
C GLU A 58 -37.73 6.21 -1.58
N ASN A 59 -36.79 7.10 -1.34
CA ASN A 59 -36.05 7.88 -2.33
C ASN A 59 -34.61 7.38 -2.44
N SER A 60 -33.99 7.64 -3.60
CA SER A 60 -32.58 7.34 -3.78
C SER A 60 -31.74 8.10 -2.75
N ALA A 61 -30.84 7.39 -2.08
CA ALA A 61 -29.98 7.92 -1.05
C ALA A 61 -28.65 7.18 -1.07
N GLN A 62 -27.64 7.73 -0.41
CA GLN A 62 -26.48 6.99 0.05
C GLN A 62 -26.69 6.60 1.51
N VAL A 63 -26.11 5.47 1.90
CA VAL A 63 -26.23 4.95 3.26
C VAL A 63 -24.86 4.56 3.79
N THR A 64 -24.63 4.87 5.06
CA THR A 64 -23.50 4.44 5.87
C THR A 64 -24.02 3.80 7.16
N ILE A 65 -23.43 2.69 7.60
CA ILE A 65 -23.78 2.07 8.87
C ILE A 65 -22.75 2.48 9.92
N GLN A 66 -23.21 3.23 10.92
CA GLN A 66 -22.45 3.51 12.13
C GLN A 66 -22.67 2.40 13.15
N PHE A 67 -21.61 1.98 13.82
CA PHE A 67 -21.69 0.97 14.87
C PHE A 67 -20.77 1.30 16.04
N THR A 68 -21.24 1.01 17.25
CA THR A 68 -20.54 1.34 18.49
C THR A 68 -20.88 0.36 19.62
N SER A 69 -19.97 0.24 20.59
CA SER A 69 -20.15 -0.51 21.83
C SER A 69 -19.56 0.30 22.98
N MET A 70 -19.91 -0.03 24.23
CA MET A 70 -19.47 0.72 25.41
C MET A 70 -17.94 0.86 25.52
N ASP A 71 -17.19 -0.13 25.03
CA ASP A 71 -15.73 -0.24 25.19
C ASP A 71 -14.98 -0.23 23.84
N THR A 72 -15.61 0.24 22.77
CA THR A 72 -14.98 0.37 21.44
C THR A 72 -15.11 1.78 20.92
N ALA A 73 -14.21 2.19 20.01
CA ALA A 73 -14.44 3.37 19.20
C ALA A 73 -15.71 3.19 18.34
N THR A 74 -16.32 4.31 17.97
CA THR A 74 -17.39 4.30 16.97
C THR A 74 -16.76 4.18 15.59
N HIS A 75 -17.23 3.21 14.81
CA HIS A 75 -16.80 2.99 13.43
C HIS A 75 -17.96 3.18 12.47
N GLN A 76 -17.63 3.40 11.21
CA GLN A 76 -18.58 3.53 10.12
C GLN A 76 -18.14 2.65 8.94
N THR A 77 -19.11 2.06 8.24
CA THR A 77 -18.85 1.38 6.97
C THR A 77 -18.46 2.38 5.88
N ALA A 78 -18.03 1.87 4.72
CA ALA A 78 -18.05 2.65 3.50
C ALA A 78 -19.47 3.18 3.22
N THR A 79 -19.53 4.32 2.54
CA THR A 79 -20.79 4.86 2.02
C THR A 79 -21.21 4.06 0.80
N SER A 80 -22.44 3.57 0.78
CA SER A 80 -22.98 2.86 -0.37
C SER A 80 -23.23 3.78 -1.58
N ALA A 81 -23.31 3.18 -2.77
CA ALA A 81 -23.76 3.89 -3.97
C ALA A 81 -25.18 4.44 -3.79
N ILE A 82 -25.52 5.49 -4.56
CA ILE A 82 -26.87 6.05 -4.58
C ILE A 82 -27.87 4.98 -5.04
N GLY A 83 -28.89 4.72 -4.22
CA GLY A 83 -29.87 3.69 -4.50
C GLY A 83 -31.04 3.73 -3.52
N LYS A 84 -31.95 2.77 -3.65
CA LYS A 84 -33.09 2.59 -2.72
C LYS A 84 -32.98 1.38 -1.81
N ALA A 85 -32.04 0.49 -2.10
CA ALA A 85 -31.78 -0.73 -1.35
C ALA A 85 -30.28 -0.83 -1.15
N HIS A 86 -29.87 -1.09 0.08
CA HIS A 86 -28.48 -1.07 0.51
C HIS A 86 -28.23 -2.28 1.39
N ALA A 87 -27.14 -2.99 1.12
CA ALA A 87 -26.70 -4.13 1.91
C ALA A 87 -25.26 -3.90 2.35
N PHE A 88 -24.95 -4.28 3.59
CA PHE A 88 -23.60 -4.17 4.14
C PHE A 88 -23.29 -5.43 4.92
N THR A 89 -22.02 -5.83 4.86
CA THR A 89 -21.46 -6.77 5.83
C THR A 89 -20.52 -5.98 6.73
N VAL A 90 -20.96 -5.72 7.95
CA VAL A 90 -20.16 -4.98 8.93
C VAL A 90 -19.17 -5.95 9.55
N VAL A 91 -17.89 -5.59 9.56
CA VAL A 91 -16.78 -6.41 10.11
C VAL A 91 -16.11 -5.69 11.27
N GLY A 92 -15.24 -6.40 12.00
CA GLY A 92 -14.43 -5.79 13.04
C GLY A 92 -15.12 -5.76 14.41
N LEU A 93 -16.15 -6.59 14.60
CA LEU A 93 -16.87 -6.66 15.87
C LEU A 93 -16.11 -7.56 16.85
N ARG A 94 -16.17 -7.24 18.15
CA ARG A 94 -15.67 -8.11 19.22
C ARG A 94 -16.70 -9.17 19.56
N ALA A 95 -16.25 -10.35 19.99
CA ALA A 95 -17.13 -11.44 20.43
C ALA A 95 -17.86 -11.10 21.74
N GLU A 96 -18.99 -11.76 21.97
CA GLU A 96 -19.81 -11.66 23.20
C GLU A 96 -20.11 -10.21 23.63
N THR A 97 -20.20 -9.30 22.65
CA THR A 97 -20.29 -7.85 22.84
C THR A 97 -21.60 -7.33 22.25
N GLN A 98 -22.28 -6.46 22.98
CA GLN A 98 -23.49 -5.78 22.50
C GLN A 98 -23.10 -4.53 21.71
N TYR A 99 -23.56 -4.46 20.47
CA TYR A 99 -23.38 -3.32 19.59
C TYR A 99 -24.71 -2.61 19.31
N GLU A 100 -24.63 -1.30 19.21
CA GLU A 100 -25.67 -0.44 18.66
C GLU A 100 -25.27 -0.05 17.22
N PHE A 101 -26.21 -0.20 16.29
CA PHE A 101 -26.05 0.13 14.87
C PHE A 101 -27.06 1.20 14.48
N VAL A 102 -26.61 2.19 13.71
CA VAL A 102 -27.44 3.30 13.19
C VAL A 102 -27.14 3.46 11.70
N ALA A 103 -28.17 3.49 10.86
CA ALA A 103 -28.03 3.85 9.45
C ALA A 103 -28.08 5.37 9.30
N ILE A 104 -27.03 5.94 8.74
CA ILE A 104 -26.93 7.34 8.33
C ILE A 104 -27.30 7.40 6.85
N ILE A 105 -28.41 8.06 6.54
CA ILE A 105 -29.02 8.08 5.21
C ILE A 105 -28.94 9.50 4.67
N THR A 106 -28.22 9.70 3.57
CA THR A 106 -28.03 11.01 2.92
C THR A 106 -28.72 11.01 1.56
N ASP A 107 -29.69 11.90 1.36
CA ASP A 107 -30.45 11.98 0.11
C ASP A 107 -29.68 12.73 -1.01
N GLU A 108 -30.27 12.80 -2.21
CA GLU A 108 -29.69 13.51 -3.37
C GLU A 108 -29.52 15.03 -3.16
N ASN A 109 -30.12 15.62 -2.12
CA ASN A 109 -29.96 17.03 -1.76
C ASN A 109 -28.91 17.24 -0.65
N ASN A 110 -28.19 16.18 -0.26
CA ASN A 110 -27.28 16.14 0.89
C ASN A 110 -27.96 16.36 2.26
N ASP A 111 -29.27 16.11 2.37
CA ASP A 111 -29.94 16.08 3.67
C ASP A 111 -29.74 14.69 4.32
N THR A 112 -29.27 14.69 5.57
CA THR A 112 -28.97 13.45 6.31
C THR A 112 -30.01 13.16 7.39
N ILE A 113 -30.46 11.90 7.47
CA ILE A 113 -31.36 11.35 8.50
C ILE A 113 -30.72 10.12 9.13
N GLU A 114 -30.84 9.98 10.45
CA GLU A 114 -30.44 8.77 11.18
C GLU A 114 -31.64 7.85 11.42
N SER A 115 -31.43 6.55 11.29
CA SER A 115 -32.43 5.54 11.66
C SER A 115 -32.55 5.39 13.18
N GLU A 116 -33.66 4.77 13.64
CA GLU A 116 -33.69 4.22 14.99
C GLU A 116 -32.61 3.13 15.15
N PRO A 117 -31.94 3.04 16.32
CA PRO A 117 -30.85 2.11 16.53
C PRO A 117 -31.32 0.65 16.53
N GLN A 118 -30.53 -0.22 15.89
CA GLN A 118 -30.65 -1.67 16.01
C GLN A 118 -29.60 -2.18 16.99
N ILE A 119 -29.96 -3.17 17.83
CA ILE A 119 -29.05 -3.74 18.83
C ILE A 119 -28.85 -5.22 18.54
N LEU A 120 -27.59 -5.65 18.48
CA LEU A 120 -27.23 -7.06 18.35
C LEU A 120 -26.08 -7.41 19.30
N THR A 121 -26.10 -8.61 19.86
CA THR A 121 -24.97 -9.16 20.64
C THR A 121 -24.29 -10.26 19.84
N THR A 122 -22.99 -10.10 19.59
CA THR A 122 -22.16 -11.10 18.91
C THR A 122 -22.04 -12.38 19.75
N GLY A 123 -21.85 -13.52 19.09
CA GLY A 123 -21.58 -14.82 19.72
C GLY A 123 -20.12 -15.02 20.15
N SER A 124 -19.80 -16.26 20.55
CA SER A 124 -18.49 -16.65 21.06
C SER A 124 -17.50 -17.02 19.94
N LEU A 125 -16.21 -16.78 20.17
CA LEU A 125 -15.14 -17.10 19.24
C LEU A 125 -14.97 -18.62 19.00
N PRO A 126 -14.33 -19.01 17.88
CA PRO A 126 -13.89 -20.38 17.65
C PRO A 126 -13.02 -20.94 18.78
N ALA A 127 -13.13 -22.24 19.07
CA ALA A 127 -12.43 -22.87 20.20
C ALA A 127 -10.90 -22.91 20.04
N ASP A 128 -10.40 -22.79 18.81
CA ASP A 128 -9.00 -22.70 18.41
C ASP A 128 -8.45 -21.26 18.46
N THR A 129 -9.21 -20.29 18.99
CA THR A 129 -8.73 -18.90 19.13
C THR A 129 -7.53 -18.85 20.07
N PRO A 130 -6.43 -18.19 19.66
CA PRO A 130 -5.21 -18.12 20.45
C PRO A 130 -5.37 -17.27 21.71
N THR A 131 -4.58 -17.58 22.74
CA THR A 131 -4.53 -16.75 23.96
C THR A 131 -3.61 -15.56 23.75
N ILE A 132 -4.19 -14.36 23.83
CA ILE A 132 -3.54 -13.09 23.52
C ILE A 132 -3.47 -12.21 24.77
N GLU A 133 -2.35 -11.53 24.96
CA GLU A 133 -2.16 -10.50 25.99
C GLU A 133 -1.56 -9.24 25.36
N LEU A 134 -2.23 -8.10 25.53
CA LEU A 134 -1.68 -6.79 25.22
C LEU A 134 -0.71 -6.36 26.34
N LEU A 135 0.53 -6.08 25.97
CA LEU A 135 1.58 -5.67 26.91
C LEU A 135 1.80 -4.15 26.90
N THR A 136 1.76 -3.54 25.72
CA THR A 136 1.98 -2.09 25.53
C THR A 136 1.03 -1.54 24.47
N LYS A 137 0.52 -0.33 24.69
CA LYS A 137 -0.22 0.49 23.71
C LYS A 137 -0.03 1.96 24.07
N THR A 138 0.37 2.77 23.09
CA THR A 138 0.49 4.24 23.21
C THR A 138 -0.23 4.92 22.04
N ASP A 139 -0.45 6.23 22.16
CA ASP A 139 -1.10 7.02 21.11
C ASP A 139 -0.27 7.12 19.81
N ASN A 140 1.02 6.72 19.86
CA ASN A 140 1.91 6.74 18.70
C ASN A 140 1.86 5.43 17.89
N SER A 141 1.07 4.44 18.29
CA SER A 141 0.81 3.25 17.49
C SER A 141 0.01 3.62 16.23
N MET A 142 0.25 2.94 15.12
CA MET A 142 -0.54 3.10 13.89
C MET A 142 -2.03 2.77 14.11
N GLY A 143 -2.32 1.88 15.07
CA GLY A 143 -3.65 1.31 15.25
C GLY A 143 -4.08 0.42 14.07
N GLY A 144 -5.35 0.05 14.04
CA GLY A 144 -5.91 -0.84 13.01
C GLY A 144 -5.95 -2.31 13.42
N ILE A 145 -6.04 -3.20 12.44
CA ILE A 145 -6.14 -4.65 12.65
C ILE A 145 -4.79 -5.30 12.32
N THR A 146 -4.25 -6.06 13.28
CA THR A 146 -3.04 -6.88 13.11
C THR A 146 -3.43 -8.32 12.79
N PHE A 147 -3.06 -8.80 11.62
CA PHE A 147 -3.36 -10.13 11.13
C PHE A 147 -2.19 -11.08 11.33
N PHE A 148 -2.50 -12.33 11.68
CA PHE A 148 -1.50 -13.38 11.84
C PHE A 148 -2.13 -14.77 11.75
N ALA A 149 -1.30 -15.79 11.64
CA ALA A 149 -1.70 -17.18 11.76
C ALA A 149 -0.68 -17.97 12.60
N GLU A 150 -1.18 -19.02 13.27
CA GLU A 150 -0.31 -20.02 13.86
C GLU A 150 0.48 -20.74 12.76
N ALA A 151 1.78 -20.93 12.98
CA ALA A 151 2.67 -21.70 12.12
C ALA A 151 2.41 -23.21 12.22
N ALA A 152 1.19 -23.63 11.88
CA ALA A 152 0.72 -25.00 11.96
C ALA A 152 -0.14 -25.35 10.73
N SER A 153 -0.14 -26.63 10.34
CA SER A 153 -0.90 -27.13 9.18
C SER A 153 -2.41 -27.20 9.40
N THR A 154 -2.89 -26.92 10.62
CA THR A 154 -4.32 -26.94 11.00
C THR A 154 -4.74 -25.63 11.67
N GLY A 155 -4.03 -24.53 11.37
CA GLY A 155 -4.31 -23.20 11.95
C GLY A 155 -5.44 -22.45 11.25
N ARG A 156 -5.77 -21.28 11.79
CA ARG A 156 -6.71 -20.31 11.25
C ARG A 156 -6.03 -18.94 11.20
N PHE A 157 -6.41 -18.09 10.25
CA PHE A 157 -5.99 -16.68 10.24
C PHE A 157 -6.87 -15.87 11.19
N TYR A 158 -6.24 -15.01 11.99
CA TYR A 158 -6.89 -14.13 12.95
C TYR A 158 -6.48 -12.68 12.72
N GLY A 159 -7.34 -11.76 13.14
CA GLY A 159 -7.07 -10.33 13.18
C GLY A 159 -7.48 -9.76 14.53
N VAL A 160 -6.59 -8.98 15.15
CA VAL A 160 -6.81 -8.33 16.45
C VAL A 160 -6.75 -6.83 16.32
N ASP A 161 -7.58 -6.12 17.06
CA ASP A 161 -7.55 -4.66 17.13
C ASP A 161 -6.37 -4.15 17.98
N GLU A 162 -6.28 -2.84 18.12
CA GLU A 162 -5.23 -2.19 18.89
C GLU A 162 -5.24 -2.53 20.40
N ASP A 163 -6.36 -3.02 20.94
CA ASP A 163 -6.46 -3.51 22.32
C ASP A 163 -6.08 -5.00 22.45
N GLY A 164 -5.65 -5.63 21.35
CA GLY A 164 -5.31 -7.05 21.30
C GLY A 164 -6.53 -7.96 21.37
N ILE A 165 -7.73 -7.46 21.07
CA ILE A 165 -8.96 -8.25 21.08
C ILE A 165 -9.25 -8.77 19.66
N PRO A 166 -9.56 -10.07 19.48
CA PRO A 166 -9.98 -10.61 18.19
C PRO A 166 -11.22 -9.88 17.64
N VAL A 167 -11.06 -9.32 16.45
CA VAL A 167 -12.10 -8.60 15.69
C VAL A 167 -12.29 -9.19 14.29
N TRP A 168 -11.44 -10.13 13.90
CA TRP A 168 -11.54 -10.85 12.63
C TRP A 168 -10.98 -12.28 12.77
N TYR A 169 -11.58 -13.21 12.02
CA TYR A 169 -10.97 -14.50 11.72
C TYR A 169 -11.48 -14.98 10.36
N LEU A 170 -10.64 -15.73 9.63
CA LEU A 170 -11.07 -16.37 8.40
C LEU A 170 -12.02 -17.52 8.72
N HIS A 171 -13.26 -17.44 8.24
CA HIS A 171 -14.27 -18.47 8.42
C HIS A 171 -14.12 -19.59 7.38
N GLY A 172 -14.60 -20.79 7.70
CA GLY A 172 -14.41 -22.01 6.90
C GLY A 172 -13.44 -22.99 7.57
N ASP A 173 -13.91 -24.20 7.85
CA ASP A 173 -13.20 -25.15 8.73
C ASP A 173 -12.22 -26.10 7.99
N ASP A 174 -12.09 -25.99 6.66
CA ASP A 174 -11.31 -26.92 5.80
C ASP A 174 -10.28 -26.20 4.90
N ILE A 175 -9.71 -25.09 5.35
CA ILE A 175 -8.65 -24.39 4.59
C ILE A 175 -7.32 -25.13 4.76
N SER A 176 -6.79 -25.66 3.67
CA SER A 176 -5.50 -26.36 3.70
C SER A 176 -4.36 -25.35 3.85
N MET A 177 -3.95 -25.10 5.09
CA MET A 177 -2.83 -24.21 5.40
C MET A 177 -1.50 -24.75 4.87
N SER A 178 -0.62 -23.86 4.41
CA SER A 178 0.76 -24.24 4.08
C SER A 178 1.54 -24.58 5.36
N ALA A 179 2.75 -25.13 5.23
CA ALA A 179 3.66 -25.31 6.36
C ALA A 179 4.22 -23.97 6.90
N SER A 180 3.92 -22.87 6.23
CA SER A 180 4.40 -21.52 6.51
C SER A 180 3.27 -20.54 6.18
N PRO A 181 2.13 -20.60 6.90
CA PRO A 181 0.98 -19.80 6.55
C PRO A 181 1.31 -18.32 6.75
N VAL A 182 1.16 -17.56 5.67
CA VAL A 182 1.39 -16.11 5.64
C VAL A 182 0.10 -15.46 5.21
N ILE A 183 -0.24 -14.37 5.89
CA ILE A 183 -1.15 -13.35 5.41
C ILE A 183 -0.27 -12.20 4.96
N ARG A 184 -0.57 -11.61 3.81
CA ARG A 184 0.02 -10.36 3.33
C ARG A 184 -1.09 -9.33 3.21
N ALA A 185 -0.89 -8.16 3.81
CA ALA A 185 -1.78 -7.03 3.63
C ALA A 185 -1.55 -6.44 2.23
N MET A 186 -2.62 -6.27 1.47
CA MET A 186 -2.63 -5.46 0.26
C MET A 186 -3.16 -4.07 0.61
N GLU A 187 -2.68 -3.05 -0.09
CA GLU A 187 -2.97 -1.65 0.26
C GLU A 187 -4.43 -1.25 0.10
N ASP A 188 -5.18 -1.95 -0.76
CA ASP A 188 -6.61 -1.74 -0.97
C ASP A 188 -7.51 -2.49 0.03
N GLY A 189 -6.93 -2.97 1.13
CA GLY A 189 -7.65 -3.70 2.18
C GLY A 189 -7.90 -5.18 1.86
N ARG A 190 -7.43 -5.67 0.70
CA ARG A 190 -7.43 -7.11 0.40
C ARG A 190 -6.32 -7.82 1.19
N LEU A 191 -6.47 -9.14 1.31
CA LEU A 191 -5.52 -10.01 1.96
C LEU A 191 -5.08 -11.10 0.99
N MET A 192 -3.77 -11.30 0.87
CA MET A 192 -3.20 -12.43 0.12
C MET A 192 -2.77 -13.51 1.12
N LEU A 193 -3.31 -14.71 0.95
CA LEU A 193 -3.09 -15.86 1.83
C LEU A 193 -2.19 -16.88 1.14
N LEU A 194 -1.13 -17.29 1.82
CA LEU A 194 -0.25 -18.38 1.37
C LEU A 194 -0.71 -19.70 1.98
N LEU A 195 -1.33 -20.52 1.15
CA LEU A 195 -1.97 -21.79 1.49
C LEU A 195 -1.20 -22.97 0.88
N ASN A 196 -1.60 -24.19 1.21
CA ASN A 196 -0.92 -25.37 0.68
C ASN A 196 -1.09 -25.48 -0.85
N ARG A 197 0.00 -25.23 -1.60
CA ARG A 197 0.02 -25.21 -3.08
C ARG A 197 -0.95 -24.20 -3.69
N GLU A 198 -1.26 -23.13 -2.96
CA GLU A 198 -2.21 -22.12 -3.40
C GLU A 198 -1.82 -20.76 -2.83
N VAL A 199 -1.92 -19.73 -3.66
CA VAL A 199 -2.06 -18.34 -3.20
C VAL A 199 -3.51 -17.93 -3.42
N ARG A 200 -4.14 -17.34 -2.39
CA ARG A 200 -5.53 -16.89 -2.47
C ARG A 200 -5.63 -15.43 -2.08
N ILE A 201 -6.22 -14.61 -2.94
CA ILE A 201 -6.55 -13.23 -2.62
C ILE A 201 -8.00 -13.17 -2.18
N ILE A 202 -8.24 -12.62 -1.00
CA ILE A 202 -9.57 -12.43 -0.43
C ILE A 202 -9.82 -10.95 -0.12
N ASN A 203 -11.09 -10.55 -0.05
CA ASN A 203 -11.44 -9.31 0.64
C ASN A 203 -11.51 -9.52 2.16
N ILE A 204 -11.74 -8.45 2.92
CA ILE A 204 -11.86 -8.55 4.38
C ILE A 204 -13.08 -9.36 4.84
N LEU A 205 -14.08 -9.56 3.98
CA LEU A 205 -15.25 -10.38 4.30
C LEU A 205 -14.87 -11.88 4.29
N GLY A 206 -13.73 -12.26 3.73
CA GLY A 206 -13.32 -13.66 3.55
C GLY A 206 -13.72 -14.24 2.19
N GLU A 207 -14.29 -13.43 1.30
CA GLU A 207 -14.67 -13.86 -0.05
C GLU A 207 -13.43 -13.99 -0.93
N THR A 208 -13.34 -15.09 -1.67
CA THR A 208 -12.23 -15.31 -2.60
C THR A 208 -12.43 -14.47 -3.85
N LEU A 209 -11.48 -13.58 -4.12
CA LEU A 209 -11.44 -12.74 -5.31
C LEU A 209 -10.65 -13.40 -6.43
N SER A 210 -9.52 -14.02 -6.07
CA SER A 210 -8.71 -14.82 -7.01
C SER A 210 -7.94 -15.90 -6.27
N SER A 211 -7.57 -16.95 -7.00
CA SER A 211 -6.80 -18.08 -6.49
C SER A 211 -5.84 -18.56 -7.57
N TYR A 212 -4.60 -18.81 -7.15
CA TYR A 212 -3.49 -19.22 -7.99
C TYR A 212 -2.99 -20.57 -7.50
N THR A 213 -3.02 -21.57 -8.38
CA THR A 213 -2.46 -22.89 -8.06
C THR A 213 -0.95 -22.84 -8.19
N LEU A 214 -0.23 -23.26 -7.15
CA LEU A 214 1.22 -23.26 -7.12
C LEU A 214 1.80 -24.68 -7.20
N PRO A 215 3.05 -24.82 -7.70
CA PRO A 215 3.82 -26.04 -7.53
C PRO A 215 4.12 -26.28 -6.04
N ALA A 216 4.93 -27.30 -5.75
CA ALA A 216 5.47 -27.45 -4.39
C ALA A 216 6.38 -26.26 -4.12
N TYR A 217 5.89 -25.30 -3.34
CA TYR A 217 6.63 -24.12 -2.92
C TYR A 217 6.85 -24.16 -1.41
N HIS A 218 7.72 -23.30 -0.91
CA HIS A 218 8.03 -23.19 0.51
C HIS A 218 8.25 -21.74 0.91
N HIS A 219 7.92 -21.43 2.17
CA HIS A 219 8.10 -20.15 2.86
C HIS A 219 7.41 -18.91 2.26
N ASP A 220 7.53 -18.64 0.95
CA ASP A 220 7.09 -17.38 0.37
C ASP A 220 6.60 -17.49 -1.09
N ALA A 221 5.66 -16.59 -1.39
CA ALA A 221 5.16 -16.27 -2.72
C ALA A 221 4.68 -14.81 -2.69
N ILE A 222 4.93 -14.06 -3.76
CA ILE A 222 4.54 -12.65 -3.92
C ILE A 222 3.82 -12.44 -5.25
N LEU A 223 2.84 -11.55 -5.26
CA LEU A 223 2.16 -11.07 -6.47
C LEU A 223 2.96 -9.92 -7.07
N LEU A 224 3.28 -10.03 -8.35
CA LEU A 224 3.90 -8.96 -9.14
C LEU A 224 2.85 -7.99 -9.69
N ASP A 225 3.28 -6.78 -10.04
CA ASP A 225 2.41 -5.78 -10.69
C ASP A 225 1.87 -6.28 -12.05
N SER A 226 2.56 -7.22 -12.70
CA SER A 226 2.08 -7.92 -13.91
C SER A 226 0.89 -8.84 -13.68
N GLY A 227 0.54 -9.15 -12.42
CA GLY A 227 -0.44 -10.17 -12.05
C GLY A 227 0.14 -11.59 -11.91
N ASN A 228 1.43 -11.78 -12.21
CA ASN A 228 2.11 -13.06 -12.05
C ASN A 228 2.47 -13.32 -10.57
N ILE A 229 2.72 -14.59 -10.22
CA ILE A 229 3.19 -14.99 -8.90
C ILE A 229 4.65 -15.42 -8.97
N LEU A 230 5.53 -14.76 -8.21
CA LEU A 230 6.84 -15.31 -7.87
C LEU A 230 6.70 -16.23 -6.66
N ALA A 231 7.16 -17.47 -6.78
CA ALA A 231 7.12 -18.45 -5.70
C ALA A 231 8.50 -19.04 -5.44
N LEU A 232 8.83 -19.25 -4.17
CA LEU A 232 10.07 -19.88 -3.75
C LEU A 232 9.88 -21.41 -3.69
N THR A 233 10.73 -22.15 -4.40
CA THR A 233 10.67 -23.61 -4.54
C THR A 233 12.03 -24.23 -4.20
N TYR A 234 12.05 -25.54 -3.98
CA TYR A 234 13.31 -26.27 -3.75
C TYR A 234 13.90 -26.77 -5.07
N GLU A 235 15.22 -26.85 -5.13
CA GLU A 235 15.93 -27.68 -6.08
C GLU A 235 16.93 -28.60 -5.38
N THR A 236 17.28 -29.73 -6.02
CA THR A 236 18.22 -30.71 -5.44
C THR A 236 19.27 -31.09 -6.46
N GLY A 237 20.54 -31.04 -6.06
CA GLY A 237 21.68 -31.34 -6.91
C GLY A 237 22.76 -32.12 -6.17
N THR A 238 23.72 -32.70 -6.91
CA THR A 238 24.87 -33.39 -6.32
C THR A 238 26.16 -32.69 -6.71
N PHE A 239 26.91 -32.24 -5.72
CA PHE A 239 28.16 -31.49 -5.85
C PHE A 239 29.20 -32.12 -4.93
N ASP A 240 30.38 -32.45 -5.45
CA ASP A 240 31.48 -33.07 -4.68
C ASP A 240 31.07 -34.30 -3.82
N ASN A 241 30.24 -35.17 -4.38
CA ASN A 241 29.64 -36.35 -3.72
C ASN A 241 28.72 -36.04 -2.53
N GLN A 242 28.26 -34.79 -2.40
CA GLN A 242 27.25 -34.37 -1.44
C GLN A 242 25.98 -33.98 -2.20
N THR A 243 24.84 -34.43 -1.70
CA THR A 243 23.54 -33.97 -2.20
C THR A 243 23.18 -32.69 -1.47
N LEU A 244 22.86 -31.63 -2.20
CA LEU A 244 22.45 -30.34 -1.65
C LEU A 244 20.99 -30.07 -2.02
N THR A 245 20.26 -29.47 -1.08
CA THR A 245 18.98 -28.80 -1.33
C THR A 245 19.26 -27.31 -1.44
N GLY A 246 19.03 -26.75 -2.63
CA GLY A 246 19.08 -25.33 -2.95
C GLY A 246 17.68 -24.75 -3.13
N ASP A 247 17.62 -23.53 -3.65
CA ASP A 247 16.39 -22.80 -3.86
C ASP A 247 16.26 -22.37 -5.32
N ARG A 248 15.03 -22.40 -5.81
CA ARG A 248 14.65 -21.92 -7.12
C ARG A 248 13.51 -20.93 -6.99
N ILE A 249 13.59 -19.82 -7.68
CA ILE A 249 12.47 -18.89 -7.83
C ILE A 249 11.77 -19.25 -9.13
N VAL A 250 10.45 -19.37 -9.10
CA VAL A 250 9.63 -19.55 -10.31
C VAL A 250 8.62 -18.42 -10.40
N GLU A 251 8.48 -17.84 -11.59
CA GLU A 251 7.41 -16.93 -11.93
C GLU A 251 6.32 -17.69 -12.66
N LEU A 252 5.07 -17.53 -12.21
CA LEU A 252 3.90 -18.21 -12.76
C LEU A 252 2.92 -17.16 -13.29
N ASP A 253 2.42 -17.36 -14.50
CA ASP A 253 1.27 -16.60 -14.99
C ASP A 253 0.00 -16.94 -14.18
N PRO A 254 -1.10 -16.15 -14.31
CA PRO A 254 -2.35 -16.44 -13.62
C PRO A 254 -2.94 -17.84 -13.92
N GLU A 255 -2.61 -18.43 -15.07
CA GLU A 255 -2.98 -19.78 -15.45
C GLU A 255 -2.12 -20.88 -14.79
N GLY A 256 -1.04 -20.50 -14.09
CA GLY A 256 -0.12 -21.39 -13.38
C GLY A 256 1.01 -21.98 -14.23
N ASN A 257 1.27 -21.41 -15.42
CA ASN A 257 2.41 -21.80 -16.24
C ASN A 257 3.68 -21.05 -15.79
N THR A 258 4.80 -21.76 -15.72
CA THR A 258 6.10 -21.14 -15.46
C THR A 258 6.56 -20.31 -16.66
N VAL A 259 6.73 -19.01 -16.46
CA VAL A 259 7.19 -18.05 -17.48
C VAL A 259 8.63 -17.59 -17.27
N TRP A 260 9.16 -17.73 -16.06
CA TRP A 260 10.55 -17.44 -15.70
C TRP A 260 11.03 -18.32 -14.54
N GLU A 261 12.33 -18.59 -14.47
CA GLU A 261 12.95 -19.30 -13.36
C GLU A 261 14.37 -18.83 -13.06
N TRP A 262 14.78 -18.94 -11.80
CA TRP A 262 16.15 -18.66 -11.34
C TRP A 262 16.64 -19.74 -10.39
N SER A 263 17.82 -20.29 -10.66
CA SER A 263 18.44 -21.38 -9.88
C SER A 263 19.57 -20.87 -8.99
N SER A 264 19.54 -21.21 -7.70
CA SER A 264 20.65 -20.89 -6.79
C SER A 264 21.91 -21.68 -7.12
N PHE A 265 21.80 -22.89 -7.68
CA PHE A 265 22.97 -23.67 -8.11
C PHE A 265 23.70 -23.08 -9.31
N GLU A 266 23.01 -22.32 -10.16
CA GLU A 266 23.62 -21.67 -11.33
C GLU A 266 24.34 -20.36 -10.97
N HIS A 267 23.88 -19.68 -9.91
CA HIS A 267 24.32 -18.32 -9.59
C HIS A 267 25.13 -18.21 -8.28
N LEU A 268 24.99 -19.14 -7.33
CA LEU A 268 25.68 -19.10 -6.04
C LEU A 268 26.74 -20.21 -5.90
N ASP A 269 27.70 -19.99 -4.99
CA ASP A 269 28.83 -20.89 -4.75
C ASP A 269 28.44 -22.12 -3.90
N THR A 270 28.19 -23.26 -4.57
CA THR A 270 27.87 -24.55 -3.93
C THR A 270 28.96 -25.10 -3.00
N GLY A 271 30.16 -24.51 -3.00
CA GLY A 271 31.25 -24.85 -2.09
C GLY A 271 31.21 -24.11 -0.75
N ARG A 272 30.34 -23.10 -0.59
CA ARG A 272 30.29 -22.27 0.62
C ARG A 272 29.36 -22.86 1.70
N PHE A 273 29.94 -23.13 2.86
CA PHE A 273 29.25 -23.60 4.07
C PHE A 273 29.66 -22.74 5.28
N PRO A 274 28.99 -21.59 5.53
CA PRO A 274 29.41 -20.63 6.56
C PRO A 274 29.15 -21.14 7.99
N GLY A 275 28.31 -22.17 8.14
CA GLY A 275 27.87 -22.67 9.44
C GLY A 275 27.21 -24.05 9.41
N THR A 276 26.73 -24.48 10.57
CA THR A 276 26.06 -25.77 10.76
C THR A 276 24.68 -25.83 10.11
N LEU A 277 24.01 -24.69 9.91
CA LEU A 277 22.72 -24.63 9.22
C LEU A 277 22.84 -25.05 7.76
N ALA A 278 23.83 -24.52 7.02
CA ALA A 278 24.10 -24.90 5.63
C ALA A 278 24.53 -26.36 5.44
N SER A 279 24.96 -27.04 6.51
CA SER A 279 25.39 -28.44 6.50
C SER A 279 24.40 -29.37 7.23
N ARG A 280 23.20 -28.89 7.56
CA ARG A 280 22.17 -29.69 8.19
C ARG A 280 21.60 -30.68 7.17
N GLU A 281 21.68 -31.97 7.47
CA GLU A 281 21.07 -33.00 6.63
C GLU A 281 19.55 -33.08 6.85
N ASN A 282 18.79 -33.00 5.77
CA ASN A 282 17.35 -33.20 5.73
C ASN A 282 16.99 -34.08 4.52
N ASN A 283 16.30 -35.20 4.76
CA ASN A 283 15.91 -36.17 3.73
C ASN A 283 17.06 -36.64 2.80
N GLY A 284 18.29 -36.74 3.33
CA GLY A 284 19.46 -37.21 2.59
C GLY A 284 20.16 -36.14 1.72
N ALA A 285 19.81 -34.86 1.91
CA ALA A 285 20.47 -33.72 1.29
C ALA A 285 20.84 -32.67 2.35
N LEU A 286 21.90 -31.90 2.12
CA LEU A 286 22.29 -30.78 2.98
C LEU A 286 21.46 -29.54 2.63
N ASP A 287 20.86 -28.92 3.64
CA ASP A 287 19.98 -27.75 3.53
C ASP A 287 20.78 -26.46 3.33
N TRP A 288 21.27 -26.27 2.11
CA TRP A 288 22.41 -25.40 1.81
C TRP A 288 22.07 -23.90 1.83
N THR A 289 20.97 -23.48 1.19
CA THR A 289 20.56 -22.06 1.13
C THR A 289 19.42 -21.74 2.10
N HIS A 290 18.41 -22.61 2.18
CA HIS A 290 17.22 -22.43 3.02
C HIS A 290 16.64 -21.01 2.91
N SER A 291 16.39 -20.55 1.69
CA SER A 291 15.82 -19.22 1.50
C SER A 291 14.41 -19.15 2.07
N ASN A 292 13.97 -17.98 2.52
CA ASN A 292 12.73 -17.86 3.31
C ASN A 292 11.87 -16.63 3.02
N ALA A 293 12.33 -15.76 2.11
CA ALA A 293 11.59 -14.56 1.75
C ALA A 293 11.96 -14.06 0.36
N LEU A 294 10.95 -13.52 -0.33
CA LEU A 294 11.06 -12.78 -1.57
C LEU A 294 10.48 -11.38 -1.37
N HIS A 295 11.14 -10.38 -1.95
CA HIS A 295 10.62 -9.01 -2.02
C HIS A 295 11.02 -8.40 -3.38
N HIS A 296 10.03 -8.03 -4.19
CA HIS A 296 10.25 -7.44 -5.51
C HIS A 296 10.34 -5.92 -5.39
N LEU A 297 11.34 -5.35 -6.07
CA LEU A 297 11.58 -3.93 -6.17
C LEU A 297 11.12 -3.48 -7.56
N SER A 298 9.88 -3.00 -7.66
CA SER A 298 9.27 -2.67 -8.96
C SER A 298 10.01 -1.54 -9.69
N HIS A 299 10.61 -0.61 -8.97
CA HIS A 299 11.31 0.55 -9.56
C HIS A 299 12.53 0.16 -10.41
N ASP A 300 13.23 -0.93 -10.07
CA ASP A 300 14.39 -1.40 -10.80
C ASP A 300 14.27 -2.85 -11.33
N ASP A 301 13.06 -3.42 -11.21
CA ASP A 301 12.72 -4.80 -11.57
C ASP A 301 13.76 -5.81 -11.02
N THR A 302 14.07 -5.68 -9.73
CA THR A 302 14.96 -6.62 -9.03
C THR A 302 14.23 -7.38 -7.93
N ILE A 303 14.80 -8.53 -7.53
CA ILE A 303 14.23 -9.41 -6.52
C ILE A 303 15.24 -9.55 -5.38
N LEU A 304 14.81 -9.22 -4.16
CA LEU A 304 15.53 -9.56 -2.94
C LEU A 304 15.20 -10.98 -2.52
N LEU A 305 16.23 -11.82 -2.42
CA LEU A 305 16.17 -13.19 -1.91
C LEU A 305 16.87 -13.27 -0.55
N SER A 306 16.13 -13.65 0.49
CA SER A 306 16.71 -13.94 1.81
C SER A 306 17.19 -15.38 1.89
N SER A 307 18.51 -15.59 1.91
CA SER A 307 19.13 -16.91 2.05
C SER A 307 19.60 -17.14 3.49
N ARG A 308 18.78 -17.85 4.27
CA ARG A 308 18.98 -18.02 5.73
C ARG A 308 20.27 -18.74 6.05
N SER A 309 20.51 -19.90 5.44
CA SER A 309 21.68 -20.74 5.74
C SER A 309 23.00 -20.13 5.24
N GLN A 310 22.92 -19.12 4.35
CA GLN A 310 24.08 -18.36 3.89
C GLN A 310 24.31 -17.05 4.65
N SER A 311 23.30 -16.60 5.42
CA SER A 311 23.25 -15.27 6.06
C SER A 311 23.44 -14.13 5.06
N TRP A 312 22.76 -14.23 3.91
CA TRP A 312 22.83 -13.28 2.80
C TRP A 312 21.45 -12.80 2.38
N VAL A 313 21.37 -11.54 1.97
CA VAL A 313 20.30 -11.03 1.11
C VAL A 313 20.92 -10.82 -0.27
N VAL A 314 20.36 -11.46 -1.29
CA VAL A 314 20.84 -11.41 -2.67
C VAL A 314 19.87 -10.56 -3.47
N ASN A 315 20.36 -9.57 -4.21
CA ASN A 315 19.57 -8.83 -5.18
C ASN A 315 19.83 -9.38 -6.58
N ILE A 316 18.73 -9.75 -7.25
CA ILE A 316 18.72 -10.44 -8.53
C ILE A 316 18.04 -9.53 -9.54
N ASP A 317 18.69 -9.23 -10.66
CA ASP A 317 18.04 -8.57 -11.78
C ASP A 317 17.05 -9.55 -12.42
N HIS A 318 15.77 -9.19 -12.46
CA HIS A 318 14.71 -10.10 -12.89
C HIS A 318 14.83 -10.45 -14.37
N GLY A 319 15.16 -9.48 -15.23
CA GLY A 319 15.26 -9.67 -16.66
C GLY A 319 16.41 -10.58 -17.11
N THR A 320 17.57 -10.49 -16.44
CA THR A 320 18.78 -11.23 -16.80
C THR A 320 19.03 -12.45 -15.92
N GLY A 321 18.53 -12.46 -14.68
CA GLY A 321 18.86 -13.44 -13.64
C GLY A 321 20.21 -13.18 -12.95
N ASP A 322 20.95 -12.16 -13.36
CA ASP A 322 22.27 -11.87 -12.80
C ASP A 322 22.16 -11.34 -11.36
N ILE A 323 23.13 -11.71 -10.52
CA ILE A 323 23.28 -11.13 -9.18
C ILE A 323 23.84 -9.71 -9.32
N VAL A 324 23.06 -8.72 -8.89
CA VAL A 324 23.47 -7.31 -8.88
C VAL A 324 24.40 -7.07 -7.70
N TRP A 325 23.97 -7.44 -6.50
CA TRP A 325 24.75 -7.32 -5.27
C TRP A 325 24.33 -8.37 -4.22
N ILE A 326 25.19 -8.58 -3.23
CA ILE A 326 24.97 -9.46 -2.08
C ILE A 326 25.29 -8.69 -0.80
N MET A 327 24.30 -8.59 0.07
CA MET A 327 24.47 -8.03 1.40
C MET A 327 24.74 -9.16 2.40
N GLY A 328 25.84 -9.04 3.16
CA GLY A 328 26.30 -10.01 4.15
C GLY A 328 27.81 -10.24 4.11
N ASN A 329 28.31 -11.19 4.91
CA ASN A 329 29.74 -11.48 4.97
C ASN A 329 30.23 -12.24 3.73
N SER A 330 31.25 -11.72 3.04
CA SER A 330 31.86 -12.30 1.84
C SER A 330 32.85 -13.45 2.13
N GLU A 331 33.16 -13.71 3.40
CA GLU A 331 34.08 -14.78 3.79
C GLU A 331 33.63 -16.14 3.24
N GLY A 332 34.57 -16.82 2.58
CA GLY A 332 34.37 -18.13 1.97
C GLY A 332 33.58 -18.15 0.67
N ALA A 333 33.15 -16.99 0.12
CA ALA A 333 32.53 -16.92 -1.20
C ALA A 333 33.57 -17.04 -2.33
N ALA A 334 33.17 -17.65 -3.45
CA ALA A 334 33.99 -17.74 -4.65
C ALA A 334 34.44 -16.38 -5.20
N ASP A 335 35.62 -16.36 -5.84
CA ASP A 335 36.28 -15.16 -6.37
C ASP A 335 35.39 -14.36 -7.34
N ASN A 336 34.51 -15.02 -8.10
CA ASN A 336 33.62 -14.39 -9.08
C ASN A 336 32.39 -13.68 -8.46
N LEU A 337 32.20 -13.79 -7.14
CA LEU A 337 31.15 -13.07 -6.42
C LEU A 337 31.72 -11.97 -5.52
N GLN A 338 33.04 -11.90 -5.33
CA GLN A 338 33.66 -11.00 -4.34
C GLN A 338 33.39 -9.51 -4.63
N ASP A 339 33.25 -9.12 -5.89
CA ASP A 339 32.91 -7.77 -6.34
C ASP A 339 31.43 -7.40 -6.12
N LYS A 340 30.58 -8.39 -5.80
CA LYS A 340 29.15 -8.21 -5.52
C LYS A 340 28.87 -7.90 -4.06
N PHE A 341 29.85 -8.00 -3.17
CA PHE A 341 29.65 -7.77 -1.74
C PHE A 341 29.89 -6.34 -1.31
N PHE A 342 29.07 -5.88 -0.37
CA PHE A 342 29.30 -4.61 0.31
C PHE A 342 30.39 -4.73 1.38
N THR A 343 31.16 -3.66 1.56
CA THR A 343 31.99 -3.45 2.74
C THR A 343 31.16 -2.77 3.83
N LEU A 344 31.02 -3.43 4.98
CA LEU A 344 30.33 -2.84 6.13
C LEU A 344 31.19 -1.75 6.78
N THR A 345 30.71 -0.51 6.78
CA THR A 345 31.42 0.65 7.34
C THR A 345 31.05 0.92 8.80
N ASN A 346 29.85 0.52 9.22
CA ASN A 346 29.33 0.68 10.57
C ASN A 346 28.33 -0.44 10.94
N GLY A 347 28.35 -0.87 12.21
CA GLY A 347 27.46 -1.89 12.76
C GLY A 347 27.92 -3.33 12.56
N SER A 348 26.97 -4.24 12.34
CA SER A 348 27.19 -5.68 12.22
C SER A 348 26.27 -6.31 11.18
N TRP A 349 26.78 -7.30 10.43
CA TRP A 349 25.92 -8.09 9.54
C TRP A 349 24.86 -8.89 10.30
N MET A 350 23.74 -9.14 9.61
CA MET A 350 22.70 -10.08 10.03
C MET A 350 23.20 -11.53 9.99
N ALA A 351 22.52 -12.43 10.70
CA ALA A 351 22.80 -13.86 10.64
C ALA A 351 21.52 -14.71 10.67
N SER A 352 21.33 -15.51 9.63
CA SER A 352 20.15 -16.37 9.44
C SER A 352 18.82 -15.64 9.52
N GLN A 353 18.77 -14.50 8.83
CA GLN A 353 17.69 -13.53 8.83
C GLN A 353 16.42 -14.00 8.10
N HIS A 354 15.34 -13.22 8.26
CA HIS A 354 14.07 -13.35 7.54
C HIS A 354 13.59 -11.98 7.03
N ALA A 355 12.68 -12.03 6.05
CA ALA A 355 11.85 -10.92 5.59
C ALA A 355 12.61 -9.59 5.34
N PRO A 356 13.57 -9.55 4.40
CA PRO A 356 14.09 -8.29 3.93
C PRO A 356 13.00 -7.54 3.16
N MET A 357 12.88 -6.24 3.41
CA MET A 357 12.08 -5.33 2.58
C MET A 357 12.86 -4.05 2.34
N GLN A 358 12.53 -3.33 1.26
CA GLN A 358 12.97 -1.96 1.08
C GLN A 358 11.97 -1.00 1.74
N THR A 359 12.47 -0.04 2.52
CA THR A 359 11.64 1.01 3.14
C THR A 359 11.30 2.12 2.13
N SER A 360 10.38 3.01 2.49
CA SER A 360 10.05 4.23 1.75
C SER A 360 11.26 5.13 1.47
N LEU A 361 12.31 5.02 2.30
CA LEU A 361 13.56 5.76 2.18
C LEU A 361 14.64 5.04 1.36
N GLY A 362 14.34 3.85 0.84
CA GLY A 362 15.28 3.06 0.05
C GLY A 362 16.26 2.21 0.87
N ASP A 363 16.20 2.25 2.20
CA ASP A 363 16.99 1.40 3.08
C ASP A 363 16.47 -0.05 3.09
N ILE A 364 17.31 -1.00 3.46
CA ILE A 364 16.90 -2.40 3.63
C ILE A 364 16.63 -2.72 5.10
N LEU A 365 15.39 -3.10 5.40
CA LEU A 365 14.92 -3.49 6.73
C LEU A 365 14.85 -5.02 6.83
N ILE A 366 15.30 -5.59 7.96
CA ILE A 366 15.48 -7.05 8.11
C ILE A 366 15.20 -7.52 9.54
N TYR A 367 14.54 -8.68 9.65
CA TYR A 367 14.45 -9.41 10.90
C TYR A 367 15.67 -10.34 11.07
N ASP A 368 16.61 -9.96 11.93
CA ASP A 368 17.84 -10.69 12.19
C ASP A 368 17.69 -11.63 13.40
N ASN A 369 17.57 -12.93 13.12
CA ASN A 369 17.48 -13.97 14.14
C ASN A 369 18.77 -14.15 14.94
N ARG A 370 19.93 -13.75 14.39
CA ARG A 370 21.28 -13.90 14.96
C ARG A 370 21.75 -15.35 15.13
N ASN A 371 21.24 -16.33 14.38
CA ASN A 371 21.74 -17.71 14.54
C ASN A 371 23.20 -17.81 14.09
N GLU A 372 23.98 -18.67 14.75
CA GLU A 372 25.39 -18.95 14.42
C GLU A 372 26.35 -17.74 14.53
N ALA A 373 25.85 -16.54 14.81
CA ALA A 373 26.67 -15.39 15.15
C ALA A 373 27.42 -15.61 16.48
N GLU A 374 28.56 -14.93 16.65
CA GLU A 374 29.32 -14.92 17.92
C GLU A 374 28.43 -14.51 19.12
N LEU A 375 27.37 -13.75 18.83
CA LEU A 375 26.37 -13.27 19.77
C LEU A 375 25.03 -14.04 19.68
N ALA A 376 24.97 -15.33 19.37
CA ALA A 376 23.68 -16.07 19.34
C ALA A 376 23.13 -16.48 20.74
N GLY A 377 21.81 -16.62 20.87
CA GLY A 377 21.11 -17.23 22.01
C GLY A 377 20.56 -16.26 23.06
N SER A 378 19.99 -16.76 24.17
CA SER A 378 19.24 -15.98 25.18
C SER A 378 19.99 -14.84 25.90
N ARG A 379 21.27 -14.63 25.57
CA ARG A 379 22.05 -13.47 26.03
C ARG A 379 21.94 -12.27 25.07
N ASN A 380 21.58 -12.51 23.82
CA ASN A 380 21.44 -11.52 22.76
C ASN A 380 20.23 -11.91 21.91
N ASN A 381 19.09 -11.31 22.23
CA ASN A 381 17.85 -11.55 21.52
C ASN A 381 17.96 -11.18 20.03
N SER A 382 17.03 -11.72 19.24
CA SER A 382 16.86 -11.34 17.83
C SER A 382 16.51 -9.85 17.72
N ARG A 383 16.64 -9.27 16.53
CA ARG A 383 16.50 -7.82 16.36
C ARG A 383 15.92 -7.47 15.00
N GLY A 384 15.29 -6.31 14.91
CA GLY A 384 15.15 -5.59 13.65
C GLY A 384 16.41 -4.77 13.38
N VAL A 385 16.87 -4.74 12.14
CA VAL A 385 18.00 -3.91 11.69
C VAL A 385 17.66 -3.25 10.38
N ARG A 386 18.23 -2.06 10.16
CA ARG A 386 18.14 -1.31 8.90
C ARG A 386 19.53 -1.00 8.37
N PHE A 387 19.69 -1.14 7.06
CA PHE A 387 20.94 -0.86 6.36
C PHE A 387 20.71 0.18 5.25
N SER A 388 21.52 1.24 5.25
CA SER A 388 21.70 2.08 4.07
C SER A 388 22.77 1.47 3.18
N LEU A 389 22.51 1.41 1.88
CA LEU A 389 23.40 0.83 0.89
C LEU A 389 23.89 1.92 -0.08
N ASP A 390 25.19 1.91 -0.35
CA ASP A 390 25.81 2.63 -1.47
C ASP A 390 26.33 1.57 -2.44
N THR A 391 25.58 1.36 -3.51
CA THR A 391 25.84 0.38 -4.57
C THR A 391 26.96 0.81 -5.52
N ASN A 392 27.36 2.08 -5.53
CA ASN A 392 28.48 2.54 -6.35
C ASN A 392 29.82 2.23 -5.70
N ASN A 393 29.94 2.57 -4.42
CA ASN A 393 31.14 2.29 -3.63
C ASN A 393 31.12 0.88 -3.05
N MET A 394 30.01 0.15 -3.20
CA MET A 394 29.76 -1.15 -2.57
C MET A 394 30.04 -1.07 -1.06
N THR A 395 29.42 -0.10 -0.38
CA THR A 395 29.46 0.04 1.08
C THR A 395 28.09 -0.04 1.72
N ALA A 396 28.02 -0.55 2.95
CA ALA A 396 26.79 -0.62 3.73
C ALA A 396 26.99 -0.08 5.14
N GLU A 397 25.97 0.58 5.69
CA GLU A 397 25.95 1.06 7.07
C GLU A 397 24.69 0.55 7.77
N GLN A 398 24.85 -0.15 8.91
CA GLN A 398 23.74 -0.43 9.81
C GLN A 398 23.40 0.86 10.58
N ASN A 399 22.30 1.52 10.20
CA ASN A 399 21.93 2.85 10.72
C ASN A 399 20.88 2.80 11.84
N TRP A 400 20.25 1.64 12.07
CA TRP A 400 19.19 1.46 13.07
C TRP A 400 19.14 0.02 13.62
N GLU A 401 18.67 -0.12 14.85
CA GLU A 401 18.43 -1.41 15.50
C GLU A 401 17.35 -1.32 16.58
N TYR A 402 16.47 -2.32 16.62
CA TYR A 402 15.65 -2.63 17.79
C TYR A 402 15.84 -4.09 18.22
N VAL A 403 16.18 -4.30 19.49
CA VAL A 403 16.36 -5.65 20.06
C VAL A 403 15.02 -6.17 20.59
N SER A 404 14.57 -7.30 20.03
CA SER A 404 13.33 -7.97 20.43
C SER A 404 13.35 -8.42 21.90
N PRO A 405 12.19 -8.51 22.58
CA PRO A 405 12.09 -9.07 23.93
C PRO A 405 12.48 -10.54 24.03
N LYS A 406 12.65 -11.26 22.89
CA LYS A 406 13.04 -12.67 22.87
C LYS A 406 14.00 -13.03 21.74
N TYR A 407 14.70 -14.14 21.93
CA TYR A 407 15.45 -14.80 20.86
C TYR A 407 14.53 -15.75 20.09
N THR A 408 14.58 -15.69 18.75
CA THR A 408 13.91 -16.59 17.82
C THR A 408 14.94 -17.29 16.95
N GLN A 409 14.92 -18.63 16.93
CA GLN A 409 15.87 -19.43 16.14
C GLN A 409 15.48 -19.55 14.65
N SER A 410 14.24 -19.22 14.31
CA SER A 410 13.65 -19.29 12.97
C SER A 410 12.39 -18.44 12.94
N LEU A 411 11.79 -18.26 11.77
CA LEU A 411 10.64 -17.40 11.55
C LEU A 411 10.95 -15.94 11.90
N GLY A 412 9.95 -15.10 11.69
CA GLY A 412 10.00 -13.69 12.00
C GLY A 412 9.78 -12.86 10.76
N ASP A 413 9.38 -11.63 11.04
CA ASP A 413 8.94 -10.67 10.04
C ASP A 413 9.30 -9.27 10.49
N ILE A 414 9.42 -8.37 9.52
CA ILE A 414 9.60 -6.97 9.79
C ILE A 414 9.00 -6.15 8.66
N ASP A 415 8.19 -5.17 9.03
CA ASP A 415 7.46 -4.35 8.07
C ASP A 415 7.49 -2.88 8.47
N GLU A 416 7.68 -2.00 7.49
CA GLU A 416 7.44 -0.58 7.66
C GLU A 416 5.94 -0.28 7.53
N LEU A 417 5.38 0.29 8.59
CA LEU A 417 3.99 0.70 8.65
C LEU A 417 3.77 2.06 7.98
N GLU A 418 2.51 2.36 7.64
CA GLU A 418 2.13 3.60 6.95
C GLU A 418 2.43 4.88 7.73
N ASN A 419 2.59 4.82 9.06
CA ASN A 419 3.00 5.96 9.88
C ASN A 419 4.53 6.05 10.06
N GLY A 420 5.30 5.24 9.33
CA GLY A 420 6.76 5.14 9.44
C GLY A 420 7.27 4.33 10.64
N ASN A 421 6.38 3.82 11.50
CA ASN A 421 6.79 2.88 12.54
C ASN A 421 7.17 1.52 11.94
N ILE A 422 7.89 0.72 12.71
CA ILE A 422 8.30 -0.63 12.31
C ILE A 422 7.53 -1.67 13.11
N LEU A 423 6.85 -2.57 12.42
CA LEU A 423 6.23 -3.77 12.98
C LEU A 423 7.23 -4.92 12.91
N LEU A 424 7.42 -5.63 14.02
CA LEU A 424 8.26 -6.82 14.10
C LEU A 424 7.41 -8.00 14.57
N ASN A 425 7.51 -9.13 13.87
CA ASN A 425 7.04 -10.41 14.38
C ASN A 425 8.21 -11.21 14.94
N SER A 426 8.28 -11.35 16.26
CA SER A 426 9.16 -12.29 16.95
C SER A 426 8.44 -13.61 17.25
N GLY A 427 7.92 -14.21 16.19
CA GLY A 427 6.95 -15.30 16.30
C GLY A 427 7.52 -16.70 16.39
N GLY A 428 8.80 -16.92 16.09
CA GLY A 428 9.39 -18.25 16.08
C GLY A 428 9.77 -18.82 17.46
N PRO A 429 10.07 -20.13 17.53
CA PRO A 429 10.58 -20.75 18.75
C PRO A 429 11.94 -20.18 19.16
N GLY A 430 12.31 -20.32 20.44
CA GLY A 430 13.63 -19.91 20.91
C GLY A 430 13.72 -19.86 22.43
N SER A 431 13.85 -18.67 23.02
CA SER A 431 13.89 -18.52 24.48
C SER A 431 12.56 -18.81 25.18
N SER A 432 11.44 -18.72 24.44
CA SER A 432 10.09 -19.10 24.85
C SER A 432 9.30 -19.59 23.64
N ASN A 433 8.14 -20.21 23.87
CA ASN A 433 7.19 -20.57 22.81
C ASN A 433 6.25 -19.43 22.43
N ASP A 434 6.11 -18.41 23.28
CA ASP A 434 5.23 -17.26 23.03
C ASP A 434 5.71 -16.43 21.83
N ALA A 435 4.82 -16.05 20.92
CA ALA A 435 5.09 -15.06 19.89
C ALA A 435 4.95 -13.64 20.46
N HIS A 436 5.80 -12.72 20.02
CA HIS A 436 5.65 -11.29 20.29
C HIS A 436 5.50 -10.55 18.97
N ILE A 437 4.44 -9.75 18.82
CA ILE A 437 4.27 -8.83 17.70
C ILE A 437 4.43 -7.42 18.28
N ILE A 438 5.38 -6.66 17.77
CA ILE A 438 5.85 -5.41 18.38
C ILE A 438 5.84 -4.30 17.35
N GLU A 439 5.27 -3.16 17.68
CA GLU A 439 5.44 -1.92 16.92
C GLU A 439 6.40 -0.99 17.66
N VAL A 440 7.35 -0.43 16.92
CA VAL A 440 8.33 0.52 17.45
C VAL A 440 8.47 1.74 16.54
N THR A 441 8.87 2.88 17.09
CA THR A 441 9.19 4.05 16.26
C THR A 441 10.47 3.81 15.44
N ALA A 442 10.57 4.47 14.28
CA ALA A 442 11.77 4.44 13.42
C ALA A 442 12.86 5.43 13.84
N ASP A 443 12.71 6.09 14.99
CA ASP A 443 13.70 7.01 15.54
C ASP A 443 15.04 6.31 15.80
N ALA A 444 16.12 7.09 15.87
CA ALA A 444 17.45 6.59 16.20
C ALA A 444 17.51 5.83 17.55
N ILE A 445 16.57 6.12 18.46
CA ILE A 445 16.30 5.34 19.67
C ILE A 445 14.85 4.87 19.56
N PRO A 446 14.60 3.61 19.15
CA PRO A 446 13.25 3.10 18.97
C PRO A 446 12.49 3.02 20.30
N GLU A 447 11.26 3.48 20.31
CA GLU A 447 10.33 3.32 21.44
C GLU A 447 9.23 2.33 21.07
N VAL A 448 8.89 1.41 22.00
CA VAL A 448 7.75 0.49 21.80
C VAL A 448 6.45 1.27 21.91
N THR A 449 5.68 1.30 20.83
CA THR A 449 4.36 1.97 20.78
C THR A 449 3.23 0.98 20.96
N TRP A 450 3.43 -0.28 20.58
CA TRP A 450 2.47 -1.36 20.78
C TRP A 450 3.18 -2.70 20.92
N GLU A 451 2.71 -3.58 21.80
CA GLU A 451 3.24 -4.94 21.93
C GLU A 451 2.16 -5.92 22.35
N LEU A 452 2.10 -7.04 21.63
CA LEU A 452 1.18 -8.13 21.87
C LEU A 452 1.95 -9.44 22.03
N ARG A 453 1.57 -10.22 23.03
CA ARG A 453 2.07 -11.58 23.26
C ARG A 453 1.00 -12.61 22.93
N VAL A 454 1.31 -13.54 22.04
CA VAL A 454 0.48 -14.71 21.75
C VAL A 454 1.08 -15.93 22.44
N SER A 455 0.36 -16.50 23.40
CA SER A 455 0.91 -17.49 24.33
C SER A 455 1.00 -18.88 23.70
N ASP A 456 2.14 -19.56 23.94
CA ASP A 456 2.39 -20.97 23.59
C ASP A 456 2.20 -21.37 22.11
N ILE A 457 2.20 -20.41 21.17
CA ILE A 457 2.14 -20.69 19.72
C ILE A 457 3.22 -19.93 18.96
N SER A 458 3.67 -20.50 17.84
CA SER A 458 4.53 -19.79 16.89
C SER A 458 3.69 -19.04 15.86
N VAL A 459 4.03 -17.79 15.59
CA VAL A 459 3.43 -16.98 14.52
C VAL A 459 4.44 -16.86 13.40
N TYR A 460 4.06 -17.25 12.18
CA TYR A 460 5.02 -17.28 11.06
C TYR A 460 5.39 -15.86 10.61
N ARG A 461 4.37 -15.05 10.31
CA ARG A 461 4.42 -13.63 9.90
C ARG A 461 3.21 -12.87 10.46
N ALA A 462 3.31 -11.54 10.53
CA ALA A 462 2.21 -10.70 11.01
C ALA A 462 2.16 -9.39 10.24
N GLU A 463 0.96 -8.99 9.84
CA GLU A 463 0.71 -7.82 8.98
C GLU A 463 -0.26 -6.87 9.66
N ARG A 464 -0.30 -5.60 9.24
CA ARG A 464 -1.26 -4.64 9.81
C ARG A 464 -1.91 -3.78 8.75
N ILE A 465 -3.23 -3.57 8.89
CA ILE A 465 -4.03 -2.70 8.04
C ILE A 465 -4.76 -1.69 8.93
N ARG A 466 -4.80 -0.41 8.51
CA ARG A 466 -5.62 0.61 9.18
C ARG A 466 -7.11 0.29 9.11
N TRP A 467 -7.85 0.75 10.12
CA TRP A 467 -9.31 0.62 10.15
C TRP A 467 -10.00 1.20 8.91
N GLU A 468 -9.54 2.35 8.41
CA GLU A 468 -10.11 2.96 7.19
C GLU A 468 -10.03 2.05 5.97
N ASN A 469 -8.93 1.35 5.77
CA ASN A 469 -8.75 0.44 4.63
C ASN A 469 -9.57 -0.84 4.78
N VAL A 470 -9.76 -1.33 6.01
CA VAL A 470 -10.67 -2.46 6.31
C VAL A 470 -12.13 -2.08 6.07
N LEU A 471 -12.53 -0.88 6.51
CA LEU A 471 -13.94 -0.47 6.48
C LEU A 471 -14.41 -0.05 5.08
N LYS A 472 -13.50 0.35 4.18
CA LYS A 472 -13.78 0.68 2.76
C LYS A 472 -14.48 -0.45 2.00
N THR A 473 -14.34 -1.72 2.40
CA THR A 473 -14.87 -2.88 1.66
C THR A 473 -16.18 -3.46 2.22
N THR A 474 -16.84 -2.75 3.13
CA THR A 474 -18.00 -3.28 3.90
C THR A 474 -19.37 -3.02 3.27
N ALA A 475 -19.46 -2.16 2.26
CA ALA A 475 -20.69 -1.94 1.50
C ALA A 475 -20.77 -2.91 0.32
N ARG A 476 -21.90 -3.63 0.20
CA ARG A 476 -22.19 -4.48 -0.97
C ARG A 476 -23.11 -3.72 -1.92
N THR A 477 -22.76 -3.70 -3.20
CA THR A 477 -23.71 -3.31 -4.25
C THR A 477 -24.84 -4.36 -4.27
N PRO A 478 -26.13 -3.98 -4.31
CA PRO A 478 -27.20 -4.97 -4.41
C PRO A 478 -26.96 -5.86 -5.64
N LEU A 479 -26.79 -7.16 -5.42
CA LEU A 479 -26.75 -8.15 -6.49
C LEU A 479 -28.08 -8.08 -7.24
N ASP A 480 -28.06 -7.60 -8.48
CA ASP A 480 -29.15 -7.89 -9.40
C ASP A 480 -28.98 -9.38 -9.76
N ASP A 481 -29.91 -10.20 -9.29
CA ASP A 481 -29.87 -11.67 -9.33
C ASP A 481 -30.11 -12.22 -10.76
N SER A 482 -29.61 -11.51 -11.78
CA SER A 482 -29.68 -11.85 -13.18
C SER A 482 -28.43 -11.38 -13.93
N ASP A 483 -27.32 -12.10 -13.79
CA ASP A 483 -26.52 -12.47 -14.96
C ASP A 483 -25.53 -13.58 -14.57
N ASP A 484 -25.84 -14.80 -15.02
CA ASP A 484 -24.82 -15.78 -15.38
C ASP A 484 -24.08 -15.20 -16.60
N ASP A 485 -22.75 -15.17 -16.54
CA ASP A 485 -21.83 -15.03 -17.69
C ASP A 485 -21.58 -13.60 -18.21
N ALA A 486 -20.69 -12.85 -17.55
CA ALA A 486 -19.58 -12.13 -18.19
C ALA A 486 -18.75 -11.38 -17.15
N ASP A 487 -17.43 -11.42 -17.36
CA ASP A 487 -16.49 -10.37 -16.97
C ASP A 487 -17.10 -8.97 -17.15
N THR A 488 -17.61 -8.41 -16.06
CA THR A 488 -18.02 -7.01 -15.98
C THR A 488 -17.28 -6.37 -14.82
N THR A 489 -15.96 -6.30 -14.93
CA THR A 489 -15.34 -5.03 -14.58
C THR A 489 -16.01 -3.96 -15.46
N PRO A 490 -16.57 -2.87 -14.89
CA PRO A 490 -17.11 -1.82 -15.74
C PRO A 490 -15.95 -1.35 -16.62
N PRO A 491 -16.13 -1.23 -17.95
CA PRO A 491 -15.13 -0.56 -18.75
C PRO A 491 -14.90 0.81 -18.13
N ILE A 492 -13.63 1.18 -17.93
CA ILE A 492 -13.25 2.56 -17.64
C ILE A 492 -13.94 3.39 -18.72
N SER A 493 -14.99 4.11 -18.34
CA SER A 493 -15.78 4.83 -19.33
C SER A 493 -14.91 5.93 -19.92
N ASP A 494 -14.92 6.07 -21.25
CA ASP A 494 -14.17 7.05 -22.07
C ASP A 494 -14.52 8.53 -21.78
N LEU A 495 -14.74 8.92 -20.53
CA LEU A 495 -15.35 10.19 -20.15
C LEU A 495 -14.42 11.00 -19.25
N ILE A 496 -14.06 12.18 -19.74
CA ILE A 496 -13.60 13.32 -18.94
C ILE A 496 -14.84 14.13 -18.56
N ASP A 497 -15.31 13.99 -17.32
CA ASP A 497 -16.55 14.59 -16.85
C ASP A 497 -16.37 16.06 -16.42
N ILE A 498 -16.27 16.96 -17.40
CA ILE A 498 -16.12 18.40 -17.14
C ILE A 498 -17.37 18.99 -16.46
N ALA A 499 -18.55 18.36 -16.63
CA ALA A 499 -19.80 18.90 -16.12
C ALA A 499 -19.89 18.82 -14.59
N ASN A 500 -19.43 17.70 -14.01
CA ASN A 500 -19.37 17.51 -12.57
C ASN A 500 -17.98 17.85 -12.00
N CYS A 501 -16.96 17.85 -12.85
CA CYS A 501 -15.57 18.04 -12.48
C CYS A 501 -14.90 19.19 -13.23
N GLN A 502 -14.94 20.40 -12.66
CA GLN A 502 -14.39 21.58 -13.32
C GLN A 502 -12.87 21.44 -13.58
N GLU A 503 -12.15 20.75 -12.69
CA GLU A 503 -10.73 20.45 -12.78
C GLU A 503 -10.40 19.57 -14.00
N ALA A 504 -11.35 18.73 -14.43
CA ALA A 504 -11.19 17.84 -15.57
C ALA A 504 -10.97 18.60 -16.90
N ILE A 505 -11.30 19.90 -16.96
CA ILE A 505 -10.99 20.75 -18.13
C ILE A 505 -9.49 20.87 -18.40
N ASN A 506 -8.66 20.63 -17.40
CA ASN A 506 -7.20 20.72 -17.50
C ASN A 506 -6.56 19.42 -18.02
N PHE A 507 -7.32 18.34 -18.14
CA PHE A 507 -6.84 17.07 -18.67
C PHE A 507 -7.02 16.99 -20.19
N VAL A 508 -6.11 16.25 -20.83
CA VAL A 508 -6.11 16.02 -22.27
C VAL A 508 -6.90 14.75 -22.55
N ASP A 509 -7.89 14.81 -23.45
CA ASP A 509 -8.59 13.63 -23.93
C ASP A 509 -7.67 12.76 -24.80
N THR A 510 -6.91 11.86 -24.17
CA THR A 510 -5.96 10.97 -24.87
C THR A 510 -6.68 9.86 -25.65
N ASN A 511 -7.96 9.60 -25.35
CA ASN A 511 -8.80 8.70 -26.14
C ASN A 511 -9.03 9.25 -27.57
N ASN A 512 -8.87 10.57 -27.75
CA ASN A 512 -8.91 11.20 -29.06
C ASN A 512 -7.51 11.17 -29.72
N PRO A 513 -7.32 10.42 -30.83
CA PRO A 513 -6.03 10.33 -31.52
C PRO A 513 -5.55 11.68 -32.07
N ASP A 514 -6.43 12.68 -32.25
CA ASP A 514 -6.02 14.04 -32.65
C ASP A 514 -5.09 14.71 -31.61
N ASN A 515 -5.11 14.24 -30.36
CA ASN A 515 -4.25 14.70 -29.26
C ASN A 515 -2.95 13.88 -29.13
N TYR A 516 -2.68 12.97 -30.08
CA TYR A 516 -1.43 12.21 -30.10
C TYR A 516 -0.29 13.06 -30.67
N ILE A 517 0.85 13.14 -29.98
CA ILE A 517 2.04 13.87 -30.44
C ILE A 517 2.84 12.98 -31.40
N ASP A 518 2.87 13.37 -32.66
CA ASP A 518 3.60 12.70 -33.75
C ASP A 518 4.96 13.39 -33.91
N TYR A 519 5.93 12.94 -33.13
CA TYR A 519 7.28 13.48 -33.08
C TYR A 519 8.07 13.18 -34.36
N ASP A 520 7.91 11.97 -34.92
CA ASP A 520 8.65 11.56 -36.12
C ASP A 520 7.92 11.86 -37.45
N LEU A 521 6.68 12.36 -37.35
CA LEU A 521 5.81 12.77 -38.46
C LEU A 521 5.46 11.61 -39.41
N ASN A 522 5.43 10.39 -38.88
CA ASN A 522 5.12 9.19 -39.66
C ASN A 522 3.61 8.91 -39.74
N GLY A 523 2.80 9.57 -38.90
CA GLY A 523 1.34 9.45 -38.85
C GLY A 523 0.83 8.14 -38.24
N ASN A 524 1.64 7.41 -37.49
CA ASN A 524 1.30 6.19 -36.77
C ASN A 524 1.49 6.43 -35.28
N THR A 525 0.57 5.89 -34.49
CA THR A 525 0.66 5.87 -33.03
C THR A 525 1.45 4.66 -32.54
N ASN A 526 1.78 4.64 -31.24
CA ASN A 526 2.29 3.41 -30.59
C ASN A 526 1.33 2.22 -30.76
N ALA A 527 0.01 2.46 -30.78
CA ALA A 527 -0.97 1.40 -30.99
C ALA A 527 -0.87 0.79 -32.40
N ASP A 528 -0.64 1.62 -33.42
CA ASP A 528 -0.45 1.16 -34.80
C ASP A 528 0.83 0.33 -34.96
N LEU A 529 1.88 0.68 -34.21
CA LEU A 529 3.20 0.06 -34.32
C LEU A 529 3.35 -1.21 -33.45
N PHE A 530 2.75 -1.22 -32.26
CA PHE A 530 3.02 -2.20 -31.21
C PHE A 530 1.76 -2.93 -30.72
N GLY A 531 0.55 -2.47 -31.09
CA GLY A 531 -0.73 -3.13 -30.80
C GLY A 531 -1.70 -2.28 -29.99
N GLU A 532 -3.00 -2.57 -30.12
CA GLU A 532 -4.12 -1.80 -29.57
C GLU A 532 -4.07 -1.54 -28.05
N ALA A 533 -3.39 -2.40 -27.27
CA ALA A 533 -3.22 -2.20 -25.83
C ALA A 533 -2.45 -0.91 -25.49
N LEU A 534 -1.71 -0.34 -26.44
CA LEU A 534 -0.95 0.90 -26.31
C LEU A 534 -1.70 2.12 -26.85
N ALA A 535 -2.98 1.97 -27.19
CA ALA A 535 -3.86 3.12 -27.41
C ALA A 535 -4.09 3.80 -26.05
N PRO A 536 -3.68 5.06 -25.86
CA PRO A 536 -3.79 5.73 -24.57
C PRO A 536 -5.25 5.97 -24.19
N VAL A 537 -5.60 5.64 -22.95
CA VAL A 537 -6.93 5.84 -22.38
C VAL A 537 -6.82 6.76 -21.17
N LEU A 538 -7.78 7.67 -21.03
CA LEU A 538 -7.90 8.54 -19.87
C LEU A 538 -9.38 8.81 -19.55
N SER A 539 -9.73 8.66 -18.29
CA SER A 539 -11.00 9.12 -17.74
C SER A 539 -10.75 9.96 -16.50
N VAL A 540 -11.60 10.97 -16.31
CA VAL A 540 -11.52 11.87 -15.16
C VAL A 540 -12.91 12.11 -14.62
N ASN A 541 -13.11 11.81 -13.35
CA ASN A 541 -14.34 12.10 -12.63
C ASN A 541 -13.99 12.57 -11.21
N CYS A 542 -14.96 13.11 -10.50
CA CYS A 542 -14.75 13.49 -9.11
C CYS A 542 -16.03 13.41 -8.29
N ASP A 543 -15.84 13.22 -6.99
CA ASP A 543 -16.85 13.52 -5.98
C ASP A 543 -16.60 14.91 -5.37
N ILE A 544 -17.18 15.19 -4.20
CA ILE A 544 -17.06 16.50 -3.55
C ILE A 544 -15.63 16.83 -3.08
N ASP A 545 -14.86 15.82 -2.67
CA ASP A 545 -13.56 15.99 -2.02
C ASP A 545 -12.40 15.39 -2.85
N THR A 546 -12.70 14.52 -3.80
CA THR A 546 -11.72 13.66 -4.46
C THR A 546 -11.85 13.71 -5.98
N LEU A 547 -10.72 13.86 -6.65
CA LEU A 547 -10.55 13.76 -8.09
C LEU A 547 -9.97 12.39 -8.45
N PHE A 548 -10.71 11.61 -9.23
CA PHE A 548 -10.29 10.30 -9.72
C PHE A 548 -9.83 10.39 -11.17
N VAL A 549 -8.63 9.91 -11.44
CA VAL A 549 -8.07 9.85 -12.80
C VAL A 549 -7.68 8.41 -13.10
N ASN A 550 -8.33 7.79 -14.09
CA ASN A 550 -7.97 6.43 -14.51
C ASN A 550 -7.32 6.47 -15.89
N THR A 551 -6.23 5.74 -16.06
CA THR A 551 -5.47 5.67 -17.32
C THR A 551 -4.83 4.31 -17.48
N ASN A 552 -4.53 3.89 -18.71
CA ASN A 552 -3.76 2.68 -18.99
C ASN A 552 -2.24 2.91 -19.08
N GLY A 553 -1.76 4.10 -18.71
CA GLY A 553 -0.32 4.40 -18.63
C GLY A 553 0.41 4.43 -19.98
N ALA A 554 -0.29 4.21 -21.10
CA ALA A 554 0.29 4.27 -22.44
C ALA A 554 0.53 5.73 -22.85
N THR A 555 1.67 6.01 -23.47
CA THR A 555 2.02 7.38 -23.87
C THR A 555 1.19 7.84 -25.07
N ASN A 556 0.64 9.05 -25.01
CA ASN A 556 -0.02 9.72 -26.14
C ASN A 556 0.97 10.43 -27.09
N PHE A 557 2.18 9.90 -27.17
CA PHE A 557 3.27 10.43 -27.98
C PHE A 557 4.22 9.31 -28.36
N ASP A 558 4.96 9.50 -29.45
CA ASP A 558 5.88 8.49 -29.98
C ASP A 558 6.84 8.00 -28.90
N TRP A 559 6.79 6.70 -28.63
CA TRP A 559 7.70 6.11 -27.68
C TRP A 559 9.06 5.88 -28.34
N ILE A 560 10.14 6.37 -27.71
CA ILE A 560 11.51 6.20 -28.18
C ILE A 560 12.33 5.45 -27.15
N ASN A 561 12.91 4.34 -27.59
CA ASN A 561 13.90 3.59 -26.81
C ASN A 561 15.29 4.22 -26.94
N LEU A 562 15.91 4.58 -25.82
CA LEU A 562 17.29 5.10 -25.82
C LEU A 562 18.36 3.98 -25.84
N ASN A 563 18.03 2.76 -25.37
CA ASN A 563 18.99 1.68 -25.15
C ASN A 563 18.77 0.42 -26.01
N GLY A 564 17.75 0.42 -26.87
CA GLY A 564 17.64 -0.46 -28.04
C GLY A 564 17.48 -1.95 -27.75
N SER A 565 16.36 -2.35 -27.12
CA SER A 565 15.82 -3.73 -27.21
C SER A 565 14.42 -3.89 -26.58
N THR A 566 13.96 -2.92 -25.79
CA THR A 566 12.64 -2.95 -25.13
C THR A 566 11.53 -2.47 -26.06
N THR A 567 10.30 -2.90 -25.76
CA THR A 567 9.04 -2.43 -26.33
C THR A 567 8.25 -1.67 -25.28
N PRO A 568 7.40 -0.70 -25.65
CA PRO A 568 6.55 -0.01 -24.69
C PRO A 568 5.53 -0.96 -24.05
N THR A 569 5.21 -0.69 -22.79
CA THR A 569 4.18 -1.37 -21.99
C THR A 569 3.06 -0.40 -21.63
N ALA A 570 1.89 -0.95 -21.31
CA ALA A 570 0.74 -0.23 -20.75
C ALA A 570 0.44 -0.82 -19.38
N VAL A 571 0.20 0.04 -18.39
CA VAL A 571 -0.11 -0.32 -17.01
C VAL A 571 -1.27 0.54 -16.54
N ASP A 572 -2.33 -0.09 -16.03
CA ASP A 572 -3.49 0.61 -15.53
C ASP A 572 -3.20 1.32 -14.19
N TYR A 573 -3.43 2.63 -14.16
CA TYR A 573 -3.33 3.45 -12.96
C TYR A 573 -4.68 4.05 -12.59
N ARG A 574 -4.94 4.12 -11.29
CA ARG A 574 -6.12 4.75 -10.69
C ARG A 574 -5.66 5.77 -9.67
N TRP A 575 -5.63 7.04 -10.07
CA TRP A 575 -5.17 8.12 -9.24
C TRP A 575 -6.31 8.73 -8.43
N THR A 576 -6.03 9.04 -7.17
CA THR A 576 -6.98 9.59 -6.21
C THR A 576 -6.39 10.88 -5.61
N LEU A 577 -6.84 12.03 -6.06
CA LEU A 577 -6.25 13.33 -5.72
C LEU A 577 -7.20 14.18 -4.87
N PRO A 578 -6.71 14.94 -3.89
CA PRO A 578 -7.52 15.97 -3.23
C PRO A 578 -8.06 16.99 -4.23
N ARG A 579 -9.38 17.16 -4.30
CA ARG A 579 -10.03 18.08 -5.25
C ARG A 579 -9.86 19.55 -4.84
N ASN A 580 -9.92 19.82 -3.54
CA ASN A 580 -9.85 21.17 -2.97
C ASN A 580 -8.68 21.29 -1.98
N PRO A 581 -7.43 21.17 -2.45
CA PRO A 581 -6.27 21.17 -1.56
C PRO A 581 -6.12 22.51 -0.84
N THR A 582 -5.77 22.44 0.43
CA THR A 582 -5.46 23.62 1.24
C THR A 582 -4.03 23.55 1.72
N LEU A 583 -3.38 24.71 1.84
CA LEU A 583 -2.02 24.79 2.38
C LEU A 583 -2.01 24.28 3.83
N THR A 584 -1.14 23.33 4.10
CA THR A 584 -0.90 22.81 5.44
C THR A 584 0.25 23.59 6.10
N GLY A 585 0.36 23.48 7.44
CA GLY A 585 1.48 24.09 8.18
C GLY A 585 2.79 23.32 8.04
N GLU A 586 2.74 22.13 7.44
CA GLU A 586 3.84 21.20 7.32
C GLU A 586 4.40 21.22 5.90
N GLN A 587 5.69 20.93 5.78
CA GLN A 587 6.36 20.75 4.50
C GLN A 587 6.88 19.32 4.50
N ILE A 588 6.31 18.48 3.64
CA ILE A 588 6.63 17.06 3.59
C ILE A 588 7.46 16.82 2.35
N SER A 589 8.69 16.30 2.50
CA SER A 589 9.54 15.98 1.36
C SER A 589 8.84 14.98 0.43
N ILE A 590 9.03 15.12 -0.88
CA ILE A 590 8.58 14.08 -1.83
C ILE A 590 9.34 12.77 -1.58
N PRO A 591 8.77 11.60 -1.95
CA PRO A 591 9.48 10.33 -1.82
C PRO A 591 10.67 10.33 -2.80
N ILE A 592 11.73 9.61 -2.43
CA ILE A 592 12.93 9.50 -3.28
C ILE A 592 12.62 8.69 -4.54
N LEU A 593 11.70 7.73 -4.46
CA LEU A 593 11.29 6.86 -5.56
C LEU A 593 9.76 6.81 -5.70
N GLY A 594 9.31 6.49 -6.92
CA GLY A 594 7.90 6.39 -7.27
C GLY A 594 7.24 7.72 -7.68
N PRO A 595 5.94 7.70 -8.00
CA PRO A 595 5.22 8.86 -8.49
C PRO A 595 5.06 9.95 -7.42
N ILE A 596 5.26 11.19 -7.83
CA ILE A 596 5.07 12.39 -7.00
C ILE A 596 3.95 13.30 -7.53
N ALA A 597 3.55 13.04 -8.76
CA ALA A 597 2.52 13.76 -9.47
C ALA A 597 2.08 12.96 -10.71
N ILE A 598 1.02 13.44 -11.35
CA ILE A 598 0.58 12.95 -12.66
C ILE A 598 0.51 14.11 -13.64
N THR A 599 0.80 13.84 -14.91
CA THR A 599 0.59 14.78 -16.00
C THR A 599 -0.89 14.90 -16.37
N ALA A 600 -1.24 15.95 -17.12
CA ALA A 600 -2.56 16.16 -17.69
C ALA A 600 -2.99 15.07 -18.69
N THR A 601 -2.07 14.19 -19.11
CA THR A 601 -2.33 13.03 -19.98
C THR A 601 -2.44 11.72 -19.19
N GLY A 602 -2.32 11.76 -17.86
CA GLY A 602 -2.41 10.59 -16.96
C GLY A 602 -1.07 9.91 -16.64
N ILE A 603 0.01 10.29 -17.31
CA ILE A 603 1.33 9.68 -17.12
C ILE A 603 2.01 10.19 -15.85
N GLN A 604 2.70 9.31 -15.14
CA GLN A 604 3.40 9.58 -13.89
C GLN A 604 4.54 10.59 -14.02
N ILE A 605 4.76 11.36 -12.96
CA ILE A 605 5.91 12.24 -12.76
C ILE A 605 6.63 11.76 -11.50
N PHE A 606 7.95 11.58 -11.57
CA PHE A 606 8.83 11.14 -10.49
C PHE A 606 9.73 12.28 -10.00
N GLY A 607 10.42 12.06 -8.88
CA GLY A 607 11.43 12.98 -8.37
C GLY A 607 12.61 13.19 -9.33
N PRO A 608 13.40 14.26 -9.16
CA PRO A 608 14.50 14.62 -10.05
C PRO A 608 15.78 13.80 -9.79
N ASN A 609 15.65 12.51 -9.48
CA ASN A 609 16.73 11.59 -9.19
C ASN A 609 16.43 10.19 -9.73
N GLU A 610 17.49 9.44 -10.03
CA GLU A 610 17.44 8.00 -10.30
C GLU A 610 17.42 7.18 -9.00
N ASN A 611 17.49 5.85 -9.12
CA ASN A 611 17.52 4.96 -7.97
C ASN A 611 18.91 4.86 -7.32
N ALA A 612 19.02 4.03 -6.29
CA ALA A 612 20.25 3.84 -5.54
C ALA A 612 21.40 3.32 -6.43
N ALA A 613 21.11 2.45 -7.42
CA ALA A 613 22.10 1.91 -8.35
C ALA A 613 22.87 3.02 -9.07
N ASP A 614 22.19 4.12 -9.37
CA ASP A 614 22.74 5.30 -10.05
C ASP A 614 23.04 6.47 -9.09
N ASN A 615 23.29 6.18 -7.80
CA ASN A 615 23.60 7.18 -6.76
C ASN A 615 22.51 8.22 -6.48
N TYR A 616 21.27 7.96 -6.89
CA TYR A 616 20.24 9.00 -6.95
C TYR A 616 20.69 10.21 -7.78
N ALA A 617 21.48 9.98 -8.83
CA ALA A 617 21.95 11.03 -9.73
C ALA A 617 20.78 11.69 -10.47
N ASN A 618 21.00 12.90 -10.98
CA ASN A 618 19.98 13.60 -11.77
C ASN A 618 19.95 13.04 -13.21
N PRO A 619 18.85 12.39 -13.65
CA PRO A 619 18.81 11.75 -14.95
C PRO A 619 18.85 12.70 -16.14
N VAL A 620 18.49 13.97 -15.93
CA VAL A 620 18.61 15.02 -16.95
C VAL A 620 20.07 15.22 -17.32
N THR A 621 20.93 15.34 -16.30
CA THR A 621 22.36 15.58 -16.50
C THR A 621 23.13 14.32 -16.86
N ASP A 622 22.59 13.15 -16.49
CA ASP A 622 23.17 11.85 -16.86
C ASP A 622 22.76 11.39 -18.28
N GLY A 623 21.82 12.09 -18.91
CA GLY A 623 21.44 11.86 -20.31
C GLY A 623 20.57 10.62 -20.51
N LEU A 624 19.82 10.23 -19.48
CA LEU A 624 18.96 9.04 -19.46
C LEU A 624 17.54 9.30 -19.98
N LEU A 625 17.19 10.57 -20.24
CA LEU A 625 15.83 10.96 -20.65
C LEU A 625 15.69 11.11 -22.15
N ASN A 626 14.51 10.77 -22.65
CA ASN A 626 14.16 10.93 -24.05
C ASN A 626 13.80 12.39 -24.40
N TYR A 627 13.38 12.61 -25.64
CA TYR A 627 13.00 13.94 -26.14
C TYR A 627 11.85 14.61 -25.36
N CYS A 628 11.02 13.84 -24.65
CA CYS A 628 9.91 14.36 -23.87
C CYS A 628 10.25 14.55 -22.38
N GLY A 629 11.40 14.07 -21.88
CA GLY A 629 11.82 14.25 -20.49
C GLY A 629 11.53 13.05 -19.57
N GLY A 630 11.37 11.85 -20.13
CA GLY A 630 11.13 10.59 -19.40
C GLY A 630 11.87 9.40 -20.00
N HIS A 631 11.73 8.21 -19.39
CA HIS A 631 12.31 6.94 -19.88
C HIS A 631 11.43 5.72 -19.56
N THR A 632 11.89 4.49 -19.87
CA THR A 632 11.02 3.45 -20.47
C THR A 632 10.85 2.10 -19.73
N ARG A 633 11.10 1.97 -18.42
CA ARG A 633 10.81 0.72 -17.69
C ARG A 633 9.30 0.54 -17.47
N ASP A 634 8.68 1.57 -16.90
CA ASP A 634 7.29 1.99 -17.08
C ASP A 634 7.35 3.48 -17.34
N TYR A 635 6.66 4.01 -18.35
CA TYR A 635 6.96 5.39 -18.75
C TYR A 635 6.63 6.40 -17.65
N HIS A 636 7.62 7.20 -17.24
CA HIS A 636 7.44 8.30 -16.30
C HIS A 636 8.37 9.48 -16.62
N PHE A 637 7.99 10.66 -16.14
CA PHE A 637 8.74 11.90 -16.32
C PHE A 637 9.64 12.20 -15.12
N HIS A 638 10.88 12.58 -15.36
CA HIS A 638 11.77 13.19 -14.34
C HIS A 638 12.00 14.68 -14.62
N GLU A 639 11.90 15.08 -15.89
CA GLU A 639 12.00 16.47 -16.34
C GLU A 639 10.66 16.93 -16.91
N ARG A 640 10.41 18.25 -16.85
CA ARG A 640 9.28 18.91 -17.51
C ARG A 640 9.01 18.29 -18.88
N ALA A 641 7.76 17.88 -19.10
CA ALA A 641 7.26 17.31 -20.34
C ALA A 641 7.34 18.29 -21.53
N LYS A 642 8.55 18.54 -22.03
CA LYS A 642 8.85 19.54 -23.07
C LYS A 642 8.07 19.24 -24.34
N CYS A 643 7.87 17.95 -24.65
CA CYS A 643 7.22 17.58 -25.89
C CYS A 643 5.78 18.08 -26.00
N PHE A 644 5.11 18.33 -24.87
CA PHE A 644 3.76 18.92 -24.86
C PHE A 644 3.70 20.29 -25.52
N PHE A 645 4.83 21.01 -25.62
CA PHE A 645 4.88 22.40 -26.12
C PHE A 645 5.65 22.57 -27.43
N GLU A 646 6.26 21.50 -27.95
CA GLU A 646 7.27 21.59 -29.00
C GLU A 646 6.92 20.85 -30.29
N TRP A 647 6.04 19.85 -30.22
CA TRP A 647 5.80 18.92 -31.33
C TRP A 647 4.33 18.85 -31.74
N PRO A 648 4.05 18.75 -33.05
CA PRO A 648 2.70 18.78 -33.55
C PRO A 648 1.90 17.53 -33.15
N THR A 649 0.59 17.67 -33.11
CA THR A 649 -0.32 16.55 -32.88
C THR A 649 -0.88 16.01 -34.20
N MET A 650 -1.37 14.77 -34.20
CA MET A 650 -2.04 14.18 -35.37
C MET A 650 -3.30 14.96 -35.80
N GLY A 651 -3.94 15.68 -34.87
CA GLY A 651 -5.05 16.59 -35.15
C GLY A 651 -4.64 17.88 -35.88
N GLY A 652 -3.35 18.09 -36.11
CA GLY A 652 -2.80 19.24 -36.83
C GLY A 652 -2.55 20.47 -35.98
N ALA A 653 -2.53 20.35 -34.65
CA ALA A 653 -2.06 21.41 -33.76
C ALA A 653 -0.53 21.49 -33.80
N ASP A 654 0.04 22.69 -33.64
CA ASP A 654 1.51 22.89 -33.60
C ASP A 654 2.16 22.29 -32.33
N SER A 655 1.38 22.16 -31.25
CA SER A 655 1.76 21.52 -29.99
C SER A 655 0.53 21.03 -29.21
N LEU A 656 0.69 20.06 -28.31
CA LEU A 656 -0.40 19.54 -27.48
C LEU A 656 -0.96 20.60 -26.53
N LEU A 657 -0.07 21.35 -25.88
CA LEU A 657 -0.37 22.46 -24.99
C LEU A 657 0.25 23.75 -25.56
N PRO A 658 -0.40 24.91 -25.36
CA PRO A 658 0.08 26.15 -25.95
C PRO A 658 1.39 26.62 -25.29
N ASN A 659 2.41 26.86 -26.11
CA ASN A 659 3.73 27.31 -25.66
C ASN A 659 3.70 28.78 -25.18
N ASN A 660 4.62 29.14 -24.28
CA ASN A 660 4.82 30.49 -23.73
C ASN A 660 3.56 31.15 -23.13
N THR A 661 2.60 30.33 -22.70
CA THR A 661 1.27 30.77 -22.27
C THR A 661 1.11 30.59 -20.77
N ALA A 662 0.64 31.64 -20.08
CA ALA A 662 0.40 31.58 -18.64
C ALA A 662 -0.89 30.82 -18.31
N GLY A 663 -0.93 30.22 -17.12
CA GLY A 663 -2.12 29.54 -16.61
C GLY A 663 -2.36 28.14 -17.19
N ILE A 664 -1.39 27.56 -17.88
CA ILE A 664 -1.48 26.19 -18.39
C ILE A 664 -1.11 25.20 -17.28
N VAL A 665 -2.02 24.29 -16.98
CA VAL A 665 -1.79 23.15 -16.07
C VAL A 665 -1.16 22.02 -16.87
N ILE A 666 -0.05 21.48 -16.40
CA ILE A 666 0.63 20.35 -17.05
C ILE A 666 0.34 19.03 -16.36
N GLY A 667 -0.24 19.09 -15.16
CA GLY A 667 -0.41 17.96 -14.26
C GLY A 667 -0.84 18.40 -12.87
N TYR A 668 -0.96 17.44 -11.97
CA TYR A 668 -1.36 17.62 -10.57
C TYR A 668 -0.40 16.85 -9.67
N ALA A 669 0.06 17.51 -8.61
CA ALA A 669 0.79 16.87 -7.54
C ALA A 669 -0.14 15.95 -6.74
N LEU A 670 0.40 14.92 -6.11
CA LEU A 670 -0.40 13.96 -5.35
C LEU A 670 -1.10 14.57 -4.12
N ASP A 671 -0.65 15.74 -3.65
CA ASP A 671 -1.34 16.54 -2.64
C ASP A 671 -2.50 17.39 -3.20
N GLY A 672 -2.82 17.23 -4.48
CA GLY A 672 -3.94 17.84 -5.19
C GLY A 672 -3.64 19.19 -5.83
N PHE A 673 -2.51 19.84 -5.52
CA PHE A 673 -2.22 21.14 -6.13
C PHE A 673 -1.83 21.00 -7.61
N PRO A 674 -2.25 21.95 -8.47
CA PRO A 674 -1.88 21.90 -9.87
C PRO A 674 -0.39 22.20 -10.05
N ILE A 675 0.20 21.61 -11.09
CA ILE A 675 1.53 21.90 -11.59
C ILE A 675 1.39 22.75 -12.85
N MET A 676 1.85 23.99 -12.79
CA MET A 676 1.75 24.96 -13.88
C MET A 676 2.93 24.85 -14.84
N ALA A 677 2.71 25.20 -16.11
CA ALA A 677 3.78 25.55 -17.03
C ALA A 677 4.57 26.77 -16.49
N PRO A 678 5.85 26.97 -16.88
CA PRO A 678 6.72 27.97 -16.27
C PRO A 678 6.44 29.39 -16.78
N TRP A 679 5.18 29.77 -16.96
CA TRP A 679 4.80 31.07 -17.51
C TRP A 679 3.72 31.72 -16.65
N GLU A 680 3.96 32.98 -16.29
CA GLU A 680 3.01 33.78 -15.52
C GLU A 680 2.79 35.15 -16.18
N CYS A 681 1.64 35.75 -15.88
CA CYS A 681 1.30 37.07 -16.42
C CYS A 681 2.22 38.14 -15.81
N SER A 682 2.89 38.95 -16.64
CA SER A 682 3.72 40.06 -16.16
C SER A 682 2.90 41.21 -15.56
N ASN A 683 1.61 41.25 -15.86
CA ASN A 683 0.66 42.28 -15.45
C ASN A 683 -0.78 41.74 -15.38
N ALA A 684 -1.67 42.49 -14.73
CA ALA A 684 -3.06 42.06 -14.50
C ALA A 684 -3.91 41.90 -15.78
N SER A 685 -3.48 42.45 -16.92
CA SER A 685 -4.16 42.27 -18.21
C SER A 685 -3.58 41.11 -19.05
N CYS A 686 -2.56 40.43 -18.52
CA CYS A 686 -1.86 39.29 -19.14
C CYS A 686 -1.47 39.50 -20.62
N THR A 687 -1.06 40.72 -20.97
CA THR A 687 -0.64 41.04 -22.35
C THR A 687 0.78 40.56 -22.67
N GLU A 688 1.56 40.27 -21.63
CA GLU A 688 2.92 39.74 -21.70
C GLU A 688 3.07 38.67 -20.61
N THR A 689 3.84 37.63 -20.90
CA THR A 689 4.18 36.57 -19.95
C THR A 689 5.66 36.67 -19.57
N ILE A 690 5.96 36.27 -18.33
CA ILE A 690 7.33 36.08 -17.84
C ILE A 690 7.53 34.60 -17.57
N LYS A 691 8.73 34.11 -17.86
CA LYS A 691 9.11 32.75 -17.51
C LYS A 691 9.50 32.68 -16.04
N ILE A 692 8.97 31.69 -15.34
CA ILE A 692 9.30 31.38 -13.95
C ILE A 692 10.40 30.32 -13.96
N GLU A 693 11.51 30.62 -13.30
CA GLU A 693 12.66 29.72 -13.20
C GLU A 693 12.67 29.02 -11.83
N SER A 694 13.48 27.97 -11.67
CA SER A 694 13.68 27.36 -10.36
C SER A 694 14.43 28.30 -9.40
N SER A 695 14.12 28.20 -8.11
CA SER A 695 14.88 28.85 -7.04
C SER A 695 16.09 28.03 -6.58
N TYR A 696 16.38 26.90 -7.20
CA TYR A 696 17.54 26.06 -6.86
C TYR A 696 18.75 26.35 -7.73
N ALA A 697 19.92 26.38 -7.09
CA ALA A 697 21.20 26.45 -7.76
C ALA A 697 21.96 25.13 -7.61
N TYR A 698 22.57 24.70 -8.70
CA TYR A 698 23.56 23.63 -8.66
C TYR A 698 24.82 24.07 -7.90
N ILE A 699 25.27 23.25 -6.96
CA ILE A 699 26.43 23.48 -6.09
C ILE A 699 27.49 22.37 -6.18
N GLY A 700 27.34 21.45 -7.15
CA GLY A 700 28.26 20.33 -7.37
C GLY A 700 29.55 20.68 -8.09
N THR A 701 30.32 19.62 -8.35
CA THR A 701 31.68 19.67 -8.90
C THR A 701 31.72 19.57 -10.43
N GLY A 702 30.61 19.16 -11.03
CA GLY A 702 30.42 18.89 -12.46
C GLY A 702 30.53 17.41 -12.82
N ASP A 703 30.61 16.51 -11.85
CA ASP A 703 30.68 15.06 -12.03
C ASP A 703 29.29 14.42 -11.88
N TYR A 704 28.39 14.78 -12.80
CA TYR A 704 26.96 14.53 -12.68
C TYR A 704 26.56 13.06 -12.46
N ALA A 705 27.33 12.12 -13.00
CA ALA A 705 27.06 10.68 -12.85
C ALA A 705 27.36 10.15 -11.43
N ASN A 706 28.16 10.87 -10.63
CA ASN A 706 28.56 10.47 -9.28
C ASN A 706 28.04 11.42 -8.20
N GLU A 707 27.08 12.28 -8.54
CA GLU A 707 26.55 13.31 -7.66
C GLU A 707 25.07 13.06 -7.37
N ASN A 708 24.74 12.80 -6.10
CA ASN A 708 23.35 12.72 -5.65
C ASN A 708 22.62 14.02 -5.97
N ALA A 709 21.49 13.93 -6.67
CA ALA A 709 20.76 15.09 -7.17
C ALA A 709 20.34 16.05 -6.04
N TRP A 710 19.97 15.52 -4.87
CA TRP A 710 19.49 16.28 -3.72
C TRP A 710 20.62 16.96 -2.95
N ASP A 711 21.79 16.33 -2.84
CA ASP A 711 22.94 16.88 -2.11
C ASP A 711 23.60 18.05 -2.85
N TYR A 712 23.50 18.06 -4.19
CA TYR A 712 24.21 19.01 -5.05
C TYR A 712 23.33 20.11 -5.66
N HIS A 713 22.10 20.28 -5.14
CA HIS A 713 21.24 21.42 -5.44
C HIS A 713 20.82 22.13 -4.15
N SER A 714 20.92 23.45 -4.13
CA SER A 714 20.61 24.26 -2.96
C SER A 714 19.61 25.37 -3.28
N TYR A 715 18.57 25.46 -2.46
CA TYR A 715 17.55 26.50 -2.57
C TYR A 715 18.12 27.89 -2.25
N GLN A 716 17.80 28.86 -3.10
CA GLN A 716 18.19 30.26 -2.98
C GLN A 716 16.99 31.18 -3.29
N ALA A 717 16.37 31.70 -2.23
CA ALA A 717 15.14 32.50 -2.28
C ALA A 717 15.19 33.77 -3.17
N ASN A 718 16.39 34.20 -3.59
CA ASN A 718 16.58 35.41 -4.41
C ASN A 718 16.71 35.14 -5.91
N LEU A 719 16.68 33.87 -6.35
CA LEU A 719 16.79 33.52 -7.77
C LEU A 719 15.45 33.64 -8.51
N SER A 720 14.37 33.21 -7.87
CA SER A 720 13.03 33.15 -8.44
C SER A 720 11.96 33.34 -7.34
N PRO A 721 10.71 33.69 -7.66
CA PRO A 721 9.62 33.74 -6.68
C PRO A 721 9.19 32.37 -6.12
N LEU A 722 9.69 31.25 -6.66
CA LEU A 722 9.35 29.92 -6.17
C LEU A 722 9.93 29.64 -4.78
N ASP A 723 9.15 28.96 -3.95
CA ASP A 723 9.54 28.50 -2.62
C ASP A 723 10.39 27.22 -2.68
N GLN A 724 10.72 26.69 -1.50
CA GLN A 724 11.53 25.46 -1.34
C GLN A 724 10.85 24.21 -1.88
N CYS A 725 9.55 24.24 -2.19
CA CYS A 725 8.88 23.12 -2.82
C CYS A 725 8.75 23.30 -4.33
N ASN A 726 9.39 24.33 -4.90
CA ASN A 726 9.26 24.72 -6.29
C ASN A 726 7.83 25.12 -6.67
N GLY A 727 7.08 25.70 -5.72
CA GLY A 727 5.77 26.29 -5.93
C GLY A 727 5.68 27.74 -5.46
N MET A 728 4.54 28.39 -5.66
CA MET A 728 4.28 29.72 -5.09
C MET A 728 2.79 30.02 -4.97
N THR A 729 2.44 30.91 -4.02
CA THR A 729 1.12 31.54 -4.01
C THR A 729 1.03 32.56 -5.14
N ARG A 730 0.09 32.33 -6.05
CA ARG A 730 -0.18 33.12 -7.23
C ARG A 730 -0.93 34.42 -6.87
N PRO A 731 -0.96 35.43 -7.76
CA PRO A 731 -1.63 36.71 -7.48
C PRO A 731 -3.13 36.61 -7.15
N ASP A 732 -3.80 35.55 -7.59
CA ASP A 732 -5.20 35.26 -7.27
C ASP A 732 -5.41 34.61 -5.90
N GLY A 733 -4.33 34.31 -5.18
CA GLY A 733 -4.35 33.65 -3.86
C GLY A 733 -4.30 32.13 -3.90
N SER A 734 -4.36 31.51 -5.09
CA SER A 734 -4.16 30.06 -5.24
C SER A 734 -2.70 29.68 -5.07
N TYR A 735 -2.42 28.46 -4.61
CA TYR A 735 -1.07 27.89 -4.61
C TYR A 735 -0.92 26.89 -5.75
N ALA A 736 0.26 26.84 -6.37
CA ALA A 736 0.57 25.87 -7.40
C ALA A 736 2.07 25.59 -7.44
N TYR A 737 2.41 24.38 -7.88
CA TYR A 737 3.76 23.99 -8.26
C TYR A 737 4.09 24.46 -9.67
N TYR A 738 5.37 24.50 -10.03
CA TYR A 738 5.79 24.95 -11.35
C TYR A 738 6.73 23.96 -12.01
N ALA A 739 6.37 23.57 -13.23
CA ALA A 739 7.23 22.80 -14.09
C ALA A 739 8.30 23.70 -14.71
N THR A 740 9.49 23.75 -14.14
CA THR A 740 10.58 24.66 -14.54
C THR A 740 11.60 23.96 -15.43
N ASP A 741 12.49 24.74 -16.07
CA ASP A 741 13.60 24.20 -16.87
C ASP A 741 14.79 23.73 -16.01
N GLY A 742 14.81 24.11 -14.73
CA GLY A 742 15.86 23.75 -13.79
C GLY A 742 15.35 22.82 -12.70
N TRP A 743 16.26 22.07 -12.08
CA TRP A 743 15.99 21.21 -10.94
C TRP A 743 15.18 21.94 -9.85
N PRO A 744 14.16 21.35 -9.20
CA PRO A 744 13.73 19.95 -9.26
C PRO A 744 12.76 19.65 -10.42
N TYR A 745 12.65 20.55 -11.40
CA TYR A 745 11.80 20.46 -12.60
C TYR A 745 10.29 20.47 -12.35
N TYR A 746 9.78 19.96 -11.22
CA TYR A 746 8.37 19.91 -10.86
C TYR A 746 8.11 20.40 -9.43
N LEU A 747 8.40 19.56 -8.43
CA LEU A 747 8.26 19.89 -7.01
C LEU A 747 9.36 19.21 -6.18
N ALA A 748 9.68 19.80 -5.02
CA ALA A 748 10.63 19.23 -4.06
C ALA A 748 9.98 18.79 -2.74
N CYS A 749 8.74 19.21 -2.48
CA CYS A 749 7.97 18.83 -1.31
C CYS A 749 6.48 19.11 -1.51
N TYR A 750 5.65 18.43 -0.73
CA TYR A 750 4.22 18.70 -0.62
C TYR A 750 3.92 19.83 0.36
N LYS A 751 2.90 20.62 0.02
CA LYS A 751 2.37 21.75 0.79
C LYS A 751 0.87 21.58 1.06
N GLY A 752 0.24 20.63 0.40
CA GLY A 752 -1.14 20.24 0.57
C GLY A 752 -1.34 19.07 1.51
N PRO A 753 -2.58 18.55 1.58
CA PRO A 753 -2.90 17.39 2.37
C PRO A 753 -2.29 16.12 1.75
N THR A 754 -1.53 15.36 2.54
CA THR A 754 -0.80 14.19 2.08
C THR A 754 -1.50 12.85 2.35
N HIS A 755 -2.67 12.87 2.99
CA HIS A 755 -3.43 11.67 3.38
C HIS A 755 -3.84 10.73 2.24
N LEU A 756 -3.82 11.18 0.98
CA LEU A 756 -4.11 10.37 -0.21
C LEU A 756 -2.85 10.10 -1.05
N VAL A 757 -1.68 10.61 -0.65
CA VAL A 757 -0.47 10.42 -1.45
C VAL A 757 -0.03 8.95 -1.38
N SER A 758 -0.18 8.29 -0.23
CA SER A 758 0.06 6.85 -0.06
C SER A 758 -0.85 5.97 -0.91
N ASP A 759 -2.08 6.44 -1.22
CA ASP A 759 -3.00 5.74 -2.13
C ASP A 759 -2.50 5.73 -3.58
N ASN A 760 -1.59 6.66 -3.92
CA ASN A 760 -1.05 6.85 -5.26
C ASN A 760 0.42 6.43 -5.39
N ASN A 761 1.20 6.51 -4.31
CA ASN A 761 2.58 6.09 -4.24
C ASN A 761 2.82 5.32 -2.94
N ARG A 762 3.00 4.01 -3.08
CA ARG A 762 3.29 3.06 -2.00
C ARG A 762 4.54 3.41 -1.19
N LEU A 763 5.50 4.05 -1.84
CA LEU A 763 6.79 4.47 -1.29
C LEU A 763 6.71 5.84 -0.62
N PHE A 764 5.58 6.54 -0.74
CA PHE A 764 5.33 7.77 -0.01
C PHE A 764 4.64 7.43 1.32
N ARG A 765 5.43 7.38 2.39
CA ARG A 765 4.96 7.16 3.75
C ARG A 765 5.61 8.17 4.68
#